data_AF-A0A7X3XQV9-F1
#
_entry.id   AF-A0A7X3XQV9-F1
#
_cell.length_a   1.000
_cell.length_b   1.000
_cell.length_c   1.000
_cell.angle_alpha   90.00
_cell.angle_beta   90.00
_cell.angle_gamma   90.00
#
_symmetry.space_group_name_H-M   'P 1'
#
loop_
_entity.id
_entity.type
_entity.pdbx_description
1 polymer ?
#
loop_
_entity_poly.entity_id
_entity_poly.type
_entity_poly.pdbx_seq_one_letter_code
_entity_poly.pdbx_strand_id
1 'polypeptide(L)'
;MQSQDVIEEQYREAVEMLVEKVQKDPYVLAAIVAGSFSYAQVWEKSDLDVELIGKDAIRPTQSFFSFVENGVNIHANITPRNAFKQAIEGAQQGSFMHSYFSHSTLLFSHDASIQEWYDKNASLDNIGERDKQFQLLNVIASTLPSLVYAEKQFYVNKDYLTCFLSLLNVVQGLARLEVLLNNEIPAREVIQPALRYNPDFFNRVYTDLINCEKTEAVLQDALDAISAYLDARQFVFQPILEYLIEQKAPRTNTELNADLGRGLHVNSEGIPEFDDESLDLICQWLAWKGIIRQVAMPIKLTVKSQVSVEEPAYYYDETAGANDAHDASQERSQDDIHTRIHQALDNLTDTLSEDMYILAAVLTSNLAEDNVWEKTTPHITLILRDGTKFKRKEYQLIEDGIPFRVQLYTRNDYRKLLEGTLQGSSLHSILAESRVLFSKDSLFSVGARLPRPYSVGDPSCLQVGERDKHSQLLNAAANVAAILAKAEKWFHLKHDINYTFLYLTYAVRELARIEVLMHNETPRRKVIYQALAHNPSFFNAIFTDLIDTQKDETILRDALERIDAYLEDHLQTLFKPLLDFLEESGEERTITDIYTHFGSRQLAFELACEWLAQKEIIEQFSAPIRLTKDSQTSVEEPAYYFDANNPFLFDM
;
A
#
# COMPACT_ATOMS: atom_id res chain seq x y z
N MET A 1 -11.48 -30.27 -2.68
CA MET A 1 -10.21 -30.26 -1.94
C MET A 1 -9.56 -31.62 -1.95
N GLN A 2 -8.36 -31.67 -2.53
CA GLN A 2 -7.43 -32.77 -2.34
C GLN A 2 -6.98 -32.83 -0.87
N SER A 3 -6.43 -33.96 -0.41
CA SER A 3 -5.85 -34.03 0.93
C SER A 3 -4.61 -33.14 1.03
N GLN A 4 -4.41 -32.50 2.18
CA GLN A 4 -3.31 -31.58 2.41
C GLN A 4 -1.93 -32.19 2.09
N ASP A 5 -1.70 -33.45 2.44
CA ASP A 5 -0.44 -34.16 2.15
C ASP A 5 -0.14 -34.23 0.64
N VAL A 6 -1.17 -34.37 -0.20
CA VAL A 6 -1.03 -34.42 -1.66
C VAL A 6 -0.67 -33.06 -2.22
N ILE A 7 -1.29 -32.00 -1.69
CA ILE A 7 -0.98 -30.63 -2.08
C ILE A 7 0.46 -30.29 -1.67
N GLU A 8 0.85 -30.55 -0.43
CA GLU A 8 2.22 -30.26 0.04
C GLU A 8 3.28 -31.00 -0.77
N GLU A 9 3.01 -32.25 -1.16
CA GLU A 9 3.91 -33.01 -2.02
C GLU A 9 3.96 -32.46 -3.45
N GLN A 10 2.82 -32.08 -4.05
CA GLN A 10 2.79 -31.46 -5.37
C GLN A 10 3.65 -30.18 -5.41
N TYR A 11 3.57 -29.33 -4.39
CA TYR A 11 4.38 -28.11 -4.29
C TYR A 11 5.87 -28.43 -4.08
N ARG A 12 6.20 -29.47 -3.30
CA ARG A 12 7.58 -29.93 -3.14
C ARG A 12 8.16 -30.39 -4.48
N GLU A 13 7.44 -31.24 -5.21
CA GLU A 13 7.83 -31.72 -6.53
C GLU A 13 7.98 -30.56 -7.54
N ALA A 14 7.08 -29.57 -7.51
CA ALA A 14 7.18 -28.38 -8.35
C ALA A 14 8.47 -27.58 -8.10
N VAL A 15 8.83 -27.36 -6.82
CA VAL A 15 10.07 -26.68 -6.44
C VAL A 15 11.30 -27.49 -6.84
N GLU A 16 11.29 -28.80 -6.62
CA GLU A 16 12.39 -29.68 -7.02
C GLU A 16 12.59 -29.65 -8.55
N MET A 17 11.51 -29.72 -9.33
CA MET A 17 11.55 -29.61 -10.80
C MET A 17 12.12 -28.27 -11.27
N LEU A 18 11.70 -27.15 -10.65
CA LEU A 18 12.25 -25.83 -10.96
C LEU A 18 13.75 -25.81 -10.67
N VAL A 19 14.15 -26.21 -9.46
CA VAL A 19 15.55 -26.25 -9.02
C VAL A 19 16.39 -27.08 -9.99
N GLU A 20 15.90 -28.25 -10.40
CA GLU A 20 16.59 -29.11 -11.36
C GLU A 20 16.87 -28.46 -12.71
N LYS A 21 15.99 -27.57 -13.18
CA LYS A 21 16.14 -26.83 -14.43
C LYS A 21 17.04 -25.60 -14.26
N VAL A 22 16.80 -24.79 -13.22
CA VAL A 22 17.52 -23.52 -13.03
C VAL A 22 18.96 -23.72 -12.58
N GLN A 23 19.26 -24.76 -11.78
CA GLN A 23 20.62 -25.02 -11.29
C GLN A 23 21.61 -25.40 -12.40
N LYS A 24 21.09 -25.83 -13.57
CA LYS A 24 21.86 -26.18 -14.76
C LYS A 24 22.25 -24.95 -15.58
N ASP A 25 21.60 -23.80 -15.37
CA ASP A 25 21.95 -22.55 -16.04
C ASP A 25 23.17 -21.91 -15.36
N PRO A 26 24.34 -21.80 -16.03
CA PRO A 26 25.54 -21.23 -15.43
C PRO A 26 25.43 -19.71 -15.16
N TYR A 27 24.37 -19.03 -15.57
CA TYR A 27 24.11 -17.63 -15.24
C TYR A 27 23.33 -17.45 -13.93
N VAL A 28 22.67 -18.51 -13.44
CA VAL A 28 21.98 -18.55 -12.15
C VAL A 28 22.94 -19.10 -11.10
N LEU A 29 23.12 -18.35 -10.03
CA LEU A 29 24.04 -18.66 -8.93
C LEU A 29 23.32 -19.26 -7.73
N ALA A 30 22.08 -18.85 -7.46
CA ALA A 30 21.27 -19.34 -6.35
C ALA A 30 19.78 -19.17 -6.64
N ALA A 31 18.95 -19.88 -5.88
CA ALA A 31 17.51 -19.66 -5.85
C ALA A 31 17.01 -19.65 -4.40
N ILE A 32 16.13 -18.72 -4.07
CA ILE A 32 15.50 -18.55 -2.77
C ILE A 32 13.99 -18.64 -2.98
N VAL A 33 13.28 -19.43 -2.17
CA VAL A 33 11.81 -19.44 -2.16
C VAL A 33 11.29 -18.72 -0.93
N ALA A 34 10.26 -17.90 -1.10
CA ALA A 34 9.60 -17.17 -0.03
C ALA A 34 8.10 -17.53 0.04
N GLY A 35 7.39 -16.92 0.98
CA GLY A 35 5.95 -17.08 1.11
C GLY A 35 5.54 -18.38 1.81
N SER A 36 4.30 -18.81 1.56
CA SER A 36 3.67 -19.84 2.39
C SER A 36 4.36 -21.21 2.36
N PHE A 37 5.10 -21.51 1.29
CA PHE A 37 5.85 -22.76 1.18
C PHE A 37 7.05 -22.84 2.13
N SER A 38 7.69 -21.70 2.42
CA SER A 38 8.90 -21.69 3.25
C SER A 38 8.61 -21.80 4.75
N TYR A 39 7.60 -21.07 5.24
CA TYR A 39 7.36 -20.92 6.69
C TYR A 39 5.91 -21.13 7.13
N ALA A 40 4.98 -21.35 6.20
CA ALA A 40 3.57 -21.54 6.50
C ALA A 40 3.04 -22.81 5.83
N GLN A 41 1.75 -22.84 5.52
CA GLN A 41 1.09 -23.97 4.89
C GLN A 41 0.58 -23.57 3.50
N VAL A 42 0.92 -24.31 2.46
CA VAL A 42 0.38 -24.14 1.10
C VAL A 42 -1.03 -24.73 0.98
N TRP A 43 -1.78 -24.31 -0.03
CA TRP A 43 -3.11 -24.87 -0.35
C TRP A 43 -3.32 -24.85 -1.87
N GLU A 44 -4.39 -25.44 -2.38
CA GLU A 44 -4.60 -25.65 -3.83
C GLU A 44 -4.59 -24.37 -4.70
N LYS A 45 -4.85 -23.19 -4.11
CA LYS A 45 -4.75 -21.88 -4.80
C LYS A 45 -3.55 -21.05 -4.32
N SER A 46 -2.45 -21.67 -3.87
CA SER A 46 -1.23 -20.94 -3.50
C SER A 46 -0.33 -20.72 -4.71
N ASP A 47 0.30 -19.57 -4.72
CA ASP A 47 1.42 -19.22 -5.55
C ASP A 47 2.75 -19.48 -4.82
N LEU A 48 3.84 -19.61 -5.59
CA LEU A 48 5.20 -19.64 -5.07
C LEU A 48 5.97 -18.39 -5.49
N ASP A 49 6.59 -17.72 -4.53
CA ASP A 49 7.48 -16.58 -4.79
C ASP A 49 8.93 -17.06 -4.79
N VAL A 50 9.66 -16.87 -5.89
CA VAL A 50 11.06 -17.29 -6.04
C VAL A 50 11.95 -16.12 -6.45
N GLU A 51 13.05 -15.94 -5.74
CA GLU A 51 14.11 -15.03 -6.13
C GLU A 51 15.30 -15.82 -6.70
N LEU A 52 15.58 -15.64 -7.99
CA LEU A 52 16.74 -16.20 -8.66
C LEU A 52 17.89 -15.20 -8.61
N ILE A 53 19.04 -15.62 -8.07
CA ILE A 53 20.23 -14.77 -8.00
C ILE A 53 21.11 -15.04 -9.21
N GLY A 54 21.23 -14.05 -10.10
CA GLY A 54 22.04 -14.14 -11.31
C GLY A 54 23.43 -13.55 -11.16
N LYS A 55 24.33 -13.83 -12.11
CA LYS A 55 25.60 -13.09 -12.25
C LYS A 55 25.36 -11.58 -12.40
N ASP A 56 26.32 -10.74 -12.01
CA ASP A 56 26.16 -9.28 -12.08
C ASP A 56 25.86 -8.74 -13.49
N ALA A 57 26.40 -9.40 -14.52
CA ALA A 57 26.18 -9.03 -15.91
C ALA A 57 24.95 -9.71 -16.53
N ILE A 58 24.10 -10.36 -15.72
CA ILE A 58 22.91 -11.07 -16.22
C ILE A 58 21.99 -10.09 -16.95
N ARG A 59 21.42 -10.57 -18.05
CA ARG A 59 20.47 -9.80 -18.87
C ARG A 59 19.20 -10.65 -19.02
N PRO A 60 18.31 -10.58 -18.01
CA PRO A 60 17.02 -11.24 -18.09
C PRO A 60 16.29 -10.85 -19.37
N THR A 61 15.58 -11.79 -19.96
CA THR A 61 14.68 -11.50 -21.09
C THR A 61 13.48 -10.65 -20.65
N GLN A 62 13.13 -10.71 -19.36
CA GLN A 62 12.00 -10.03 -18.73
C GLN A 62 12.38 -9.49 -17.36
N SER A 63 11.62 -8.52 -16.87
CA SER A 63 11.78 -7.99 -15.50
C SER A 63 11.19 -8.90 -14.44
N PHE A 64 10.19 -9.68 -14.80
CA PHE A 64 9.43 -10.59 -13.93
C PHE A 64 9.04 -11.81 -14.76
N PHE A 65 9.01 -12.98 -14.14
CA PHE A 65 8.68 -14.22 -14.80
C PHE A 65 7.54 -14.92 -14.08
N SER A 66 6.68 -15.55 -14.86
CA SER A 66 5.71 -16.53 -14.36
C SER A 66 6.12 -17.89 -14.89
N PHE A 67 6.32 -18.86 -14.00
CA PHE A 67 6.61 -20.25 -14.36
C PHE A 67 5.47 -21.17 -13.94
N VAL A 68 5.42 -22.35 -14.54
CA VAL A 68 4.52 -23.41 -14.13
C VAL A 68 5.28 -24.73 -14.04
N GLU A 69 5.23 -25.38 -12.88
CA GLU A 69 5.85 -26.69 -12.65
C GLU A 69 4.87 -27.58 -11.91
N ASN A 70 4.61 -28.78 -12.41
CA ASN A 70 3.66 -29.73 -11.83
C ASN A 70 2.26 -29.11 -11.54
N GLY A 71 1.81 -28.18 -12.40
CA GLY A 71 0.54 -27.46 -12.24
C GLY A 71 0.54 -26.38 -11.16
N VAL A 72 1.69 -26.04 -10.57
CA VAL A 72 1.86 -24.95 -9.59
C VAL A 72 2.45 -23.73 -10.28
N ASN A 73 1.82 -22.57 -10.09
CA ASN A 73 2.33 -21.30 -10.59
C ASN A 73 3.45 -20.77 -9.68
N ILE A 74 4.51 -20.27 -10.30
CA ILE A 74 5.71 -19.77 -9.61
C ILE A 74 6.06 -18.40 -10.17
N HIS A 75 5.92 -17.37 -9.35
CA HIS A 75 6.32 -16.01 -9.65
C HIS A 75 7.80 -15.83 -9.32
N ALA A 76 8.59 -15.36 -10.28
CA ALA A 76 10.02 -15.25 -10.12
C ALA A 76 10.62 -13.92 -10.57
N ASN A 77 11.54 -13.41 -9.75
CA ASN A 77 12.40 -12.28 -10.07
C ASN A 77 13.85 -12.75 -10.26
N ILE A 78 14.60 -12.08 -11.13
CA ILE A 78 16.05 -12.31 -11.30
C ILE A 78 16.83 -11.11 -10.79
N THR A 79 17.50 -11.29 -9.65
CA THR A 79 18.30 -10.25 -8.99
C THR A 79 19.79 -10.46 -9.29
N PRO A 80 20.52 -9.45 -9.82
CA PRO A 80 21.97 -9.54 -9.95
C PRO A 80 22.66 -9.72 -8.59
N ARG A 81 23.70 -10.56 -8.53
CA ARG A 81 24.42 -10.91 -7.29
C ARG A 81 24.78 -9.72 -6.39
N ASN A 82 25.34 -8.63 -6.94
CA ASN A 82 25.70 -7.46 -6.15
C ASN A 82 24.47 -6.67 -5.66
N ALA A 83 23.37 -6.68 -6.42
CA ALA A 83 22.12 -6.10 -5.96
C ALA A 83 21.54 -6.92 -4.80
N PHE A 84 21.57 -8.26 -4.91
CA PHE A 84 21.20 -9.16 -3.82
C PHE A 84 22.06 -8.90 -2.57
N LYS A 85 23.39 -8.83 -2.72
CA LYS A 85 24.30 -8.48 -1.62
C LYS A 85 23.88 -7.18 -0.92
N GLN A 86 23.64 -6.12 -1.70
CA GLN A 86 23.23 -4.83 -1.17
C GLN A 86 21.88 -4.91 -0.44
N ALA A 87 20.92 -5.66 -0.98
CA ALA A 87 19.62 -5.85 -0.38
C ALA A 87 19.71 -6.62 0.95
N ILE A 88 20.41 -7.76 0.98
CA ILE A 88 20.46 -8.63 2.15
C ILE A 88 21.36 -8.09 3.27
N GLU A 89 22.51 -7.50 2.95
CA GLU A 89 23.38 -6.87 3.96
C GLU A 89 22.85 -5.50 4.42
N GLY A 90 22.05 -4.84 3.59
CA GLY A 90 21.42 -3.55 3.88
C GLY A 90 20.07 -3.64 4.57
N ALA A 91 19.48 -4.84 4.66
CA ALA A 91 18.21 -5.07 5.33
C ALA A 91 18.35 -4.78 6.83
N GLN A 92 17.67 -3.74 7.30
CA GLN A 92 17.63 -3.42 8.72
C GLN A 92 16.87 -4.50 9.47
N GLN A 93 17.38 -4.91 10.64
CA GLN A 93 16.73 -5.97 11.41
C GLN A 93 15.32 -5.55 11.85
N GLY A 94 14.37 -6.46 11.68
CA GLY A 94 12.94 -6.24 11.90
C GLY A 94 12.17 -5.55 10.76
N SER A 95 12.85 -5.14 9.68
CA SER A 95 12.22 -4.58 8.48
C SER A 95 11.47 -5.64 7.66
N PHE A 96 10.71 -5.19 6.63
CA PHE A 96 10.09 -6.08 5.66
C PHE A 96 11.12 -7.00 4.97
N MET A 97 12.24 -6.44 4.47
CA MET A 97 13.27 -7.26 3.81
C MET A 97 13.91 -8.28 4.75
N HIS A 98 14.15 -7.91 6.02
CA HIS A 98 14.60 -8.87 7.03
C HIS A 98 13.56 -9.97 7.25
N SER A 99 12.28 -9.61 7.35
CA SER A 99 11.18 -10.57 7.46
C SER A 99 11.12 -11.51 6.26
N TYR A 100 11.16 -10.97 5.04
CA TYR A 100 11.18 -11.73 3.80
C TYR A 100 12.29 -12.77 3.78
N PHE A 101 13.54 -12.36 4.04
CA PHE A 101 14.67 -13.30 4.04
C PHE A 101 14.60 -14.31 5.20
N SER A 102 14.24 -13.87 6.41
CA SER A 102 14.15 -14.74 7.58
C SER A 102 13.06 -15.81 7.47
N HIS A 103 12.01 -15.54 6.68
CA HIS A 103 10.92 -16.47 6.36
C HIS A 103 11.05 -17.07 4.95
N SER A 104 12.25 -17.02 4.36
CA SER A 104 12.56 -17.65 3.08
C SER A 104 13.40 -18.92 3.29
N THR A 105 13.57 -19.70 2.22
CA THR A 105 14.46 -20.86 2.19
C THR A 105 15.40 -20.74 0.99
N LEU A 106 16.72 -20.76 1.24
CA LEU A 106 17.72 -20.90 0.19
C LEU A 106 17.68 -22.33 -0.36
N LEU A 107 17.23 -22.49 -1.61
CA LEU A 107 17.05 -23.78 -2.26
C LEU A 107 18.37 -24.39 -2.72
N PHE A 108 19.23 -23.56 -3.32
CA PHE A 108 20.61 -23.94 -3.67
C PHE A 108 21.49 -22.70 -3.83
N SER A 109 22.82 -22.90 -3.77
CA SER A 109 23.80 -21.89 -4.18
C SER A 109 25.07 -22.54 -4.76
N HIS A 110 25.52 -22.04 -5.91
CA HIS A 110 26.83 -22.33 -6.51
C HIS A 110 27.90 -21.31 -6.09
N ASP A 111 27.52 -20.28 -5.33
CA ASP A 111 28.40 -19.22 -4.84
C ASP A 111 28.45 -19.24 -3.30
N ALA A 112 29.61 -19.63 -2.76
CA ALA A 112 29.83 -19.72 -1.31
C ALA A 112 29.58 -18.39 -0.57
N SER A 113 29.78 -17.25 -1.23
CA SER A 113 29.51 -15.95 -0.61
C SER A 113 28.03 -15.63 -0.49
N ILE A 114 27.20 -16.08 -1.44
CA ILE A 114 25.73 -15.95 -1.34
C ILE A 114 25.24 -16.76 -0.15
N GLN A 115 25.73 -18.00 0.00
CA GLN A 115 25.41 -18.85 1.15
C GLN A 115 25.79 -18.16 2.46
N GLU A 116 27.01 -17.61 2.55
CA GLU A 116 27.49 -16.90 3.75
C GLU A 116 26.62 -15.68 4.08
N TRP A 117 26.26 -14.85 3.09
CA TRP A 117 25.39 -13.70 3.31
C TRP A 117 23.99 -14.12 3.76
N TYR A 118 23.46 -15.18 3.16
CA TYR A 118 22.15 -15.71 3.51
C TYR A 118 22.14 -16.25 4.94
N ASP A 119 23.04 -17.17 5.28
CA ASP A 119 23.13 -17.78 6.61
C ASP A 119 23.32 -16.73 7.72
N LYS A 120 24.05 -15.64 7.41
CA LYS A 120 24.32 -14.56 8.36
C LYS A 120 23.14 -13.61 8.56
N ASN A 121 22.41 -13.27 7.51
CA ASN A 121 21.45 -12.15 7.51
C ASN A 121 19.97 -12.60 7.41
N ALA A 122 19.70 -13.85 7.04
CA ALA A 122 18.36 -14.45 7.02
C ALA A 122 18.01 -15.16 8.35
N SER A 123 18.70 -14.84 9.45
CA SER A 123 18.46 -15.48 10.75
C SER A 123 17.19 -14.97 11.42
N LEU A 124 16.37 -15.89 11.96
CA LEU A 124 15.15 -15.58 12.69
C LEU A 124 15.40 -15.06 14.12
N ASP A 125 16.60 -15.26 14.67
CA ASP A 125 16.82 -15.24 16.13
C ASP A 125 17.38 -13.90 16.67
N ASN A 126 17.53 -12.87 15.84
CA ASN A 126 18.24 -11.65 16.27
C ASN A 126 17.66 -10.35 15.71
N ILE A 127 17.14 -9.51 16.59
CA ILE A 127 16.89 -8.09 16.34
C ILE A 127 17.69 -7.30 17.36
N GLY A 128 18.71 -6.59 16.91
CA GLY A 128 19.54 -5.73 17.75
C GLY A 128 18.70 -4.59 18.32
N GLU A 129 18.96 -4.23 19.58
CA GLU A 129 18.16 -3.24 20.31
C GLU A 129 18.01 -1.90 19.57
N ARG A 130 19.08 -1.44 18.90
CA ARG A 130 19.03 -0.20 18.10
C ARG A 130 18.09 -0.35 16.90
N ASP A 131 18.21 -1.44 16.15
CA ASP A 131 17.37 -1.67 14.97
C ASP A 131 15.92 -1.85 15.38
N LYS A 132 15.66 -2.57 16.48
CA LYS A 132 14.34 -2.69 17.10
C LYS A 132 13.74 -1.33 17.40
N GLN A 133 14.47 -0.42 18.06
CA GLN A 133 13.97 0.92 18.37
C GLN A 133 13.55 1.71 17.12
N PHE A 134 14.34 1.67 16.04
CA PHE A 134 13.98 2.32 14.79
C PHE A 134 12.81 1.63 14.07
N GLN A 135 12.71 0.29 14.12
CA GLN A 135 11.56 -0.41 13.55
C GLN A 135 10.25 -0.14 14.30
N LEU A 136 10.29 -0.03 15.63
CA LEU A 136 9.13 0.40 16.41
C LEU A 136 8.66 1.79 15.93
N LEU A 137 9.60 2.69 15.64
CA LEU A 137 9.31 4.01 15.10
C LEU A 137 8.71 3.96 13.68
N ASN A 138 9.24 3.12 12.78
CA ASN A 138 8.69 2.89 11.43
C ASN A 138 7.24 2.38 11.49
N VAL A 139 6.99 1.38 12.34
CA VAL A 139 5.64 0.83 12.51
C VAL A 139 4.68 1.93 12.98
N ILE A 140 5.08 2.78 13.92
CA ILE A 140 4.23 3.90 14.34
C ILE A 140 4.07 4.95 13.24
N ALA A 141 5.12 5.25 12.46
CA ALA A 141 5.06 6.19 11.34
C ALA A 141 4.00 5.78 10.30
N SER A 142 3.92 4.49 9.96
CA SER A 142 2.91 3.94 9.05
C SER A 142 1.53 3.73 9.69
N THR A 143 1.45 3.59 11.02
CA THR A 143 0.18 3.34 11.74
C THR A 143 -0.58 4.63 12.07
N LEU A 144 0.12 5.70 12.44
CA LEU A 144 -0.50 6.97 12.88
C LEU A 144 -1.43 7.62 11.83
N PRO A 145 -1.14 7.62 10.51
CA PRO A 145 -2.05 8.18 9.52
C PRO A 145 -3.44 7.54 9.58
N SER A 146 -3.50 6.21 9.74
CA SER A 146 -4.77 5.48 9.87
C SER A 146 -5.49 5.82 11.18
N LEU A 147 -4.77 6.01 12.28
CA LEU A 147 -5.35 6.42 13.56
C LEU A 147 -5.96 7.82 13.48
N VAL A 148 -5.20 8.80 12.98
CA VAL A 148 -5.69 10.19 12.80
C VAL A 148 -6.89 10.21 11.85
N TYR A 149 -6.87 9.39 10.80
CA TYR A 149 -8.01 9.27 9.90
C TYR A 149 -9.23 8.63 10.58
N ALA A 150 -9.06 7.58 11.39
CA ALA A 150 -10.12 6.95 12.17
C ALA A 150 -10.76 7.94 13.15
N GLU A 151 -9.94 8.70 13.88
CA GLU A 151 -10.40 9.77 14.77
C GLU A 151 -11.19 10.84 14.01
N LYS A 152 -10.72 11.28 12.83
CA LYS A 152 -11.48 12.22 11.99
C LYS A 152 -12.85 11.66 11.61
N GLN A 153 -12.90 10.39 11.20
CA GLN A 153 -14.18 9.76 10.83
C GLN A 153 -15.13 9.68 12.03
N PHE A 154 -14.60 9.40 13.22
CA PHE A 154 -15.38 9.27 14.43
C PHE A 154 -15.86 10.62 15.01
N TYR A 155 -14.95 11.55 15.27
CA TYR A 155 -15.26 12.80 15.98
C TYR A 155 -15.93 13.84 15.07
N VAL A 156 -15.54 13.90 13.81
CA VAL A 156 -15.95 14.98 12.88
C VAL A 156 -17.04 14.50 11.93
N ASN A 157 -16.78 13.41 11.21
CA ASN A 157 -17.69 12.96 10.15
C ASN A 157 -18.85 12.11 10.66
N LYS A 158 -18.75 11.57 11.88
CA LYS A 158 -19.69 10.57 12.42
C LYS A 158 -19.90 9.39 11.46
N ASP A 159 -18.83 9.01 10.76
CA ASP A 159 -18.77 7.91 9.79
C ASP A 159 -18.18 6.67 10.48
N TYR A 160 -19.03 5.96 11.20
CA TYR A 160 -18.64 4.79 12.00
C TYR A 160 -18.12 3.63 11.15
N LEU A 161 -18.66 3.47 9.95
CA LEU A 161 -18.20 2.48 8.97
C LEU A 161 -16.73 2.69 8.59
N THR A 162 -16.39 3.90 8.16
CA THR A 162 -15.02 4.22 7.74
C THR A 162 -14.07 4.29 8.93
N CYS A 163 -14.57 4.71 10.10
CA CYS A 163 -13.81 4.62 11.35
C CYS A 163 -13.40 3.18 11.65
N PHE A 164 -14.35 2.23 11.64
CA PHE A 164 -14.09 0.81 11.88
C PHE A 164 -13.05 0.23 10.90
N LEU A 165 -13.23 0.46 9.59
CA LEU A 165 -12.25 0.00 8.59
C LEU A 165 -10.84 0.55 8.84
N SER A 166 -10.75 1.83 9.25
CA SER A 166 -9.47 2.46 9.57
C SER A 166 -8.85 1.88 10.84
N LEU A 167 -9.66 1.53 11.85
CA LEU A 167 -9.21 0.86 13.06
C LEU A 167 -8.59 -0.52 12.78
N LEU A 168 -9.10 -1.28 11.80
CA LEU A 168 -8.49 -2.56 11.42
C LEU A 168 -7.05 -2.40 10.91
N ASN A 169 -6.75 -1.31 10.19
CA ASN A 169 -5.39 -0.97 9.78
C ASN A 169 -4.53 -0.57 10.99
N VAL A 170 -5.09 0.20 11.93
CA VAL A 170 -4.40 0.56 13.18
C VAL A 170 -4.03 -0.69 13.98
N VAL A 171 -4.97 -1.62 14.16
CA VAL A 171 -4.76 -2.89 14.87
C VAL A 171 -3.61 -3.70 14.25
N GLN A 172 -3.53 -3.80 12.92
CA GLN A 172 -2.43 -4.48 12.24
C GLN A 172 -1.07 -3.84 12.55
N GLY A 173 -1.01 -2.50 12.52
CA GLY A 173 0.17 -1.74 12.92
C GLY A 173 0.57 -2.00 14.38
N LEU A 174 -0.39 -1.94 15.30
CA LEU A 174 -0.13 -2.23 16.72
C LEU A 174 0.25 -3.69 16.97
N ALA A 175 -0.28 -4.63 16.18
CA ALA A 175 0.12 -6.03 16.24
C ALA A 175 1.57 -6.22 15.78
N ARG A 176 2.01 -5.57 14.69
CA ARG A 176 3.44 -5.51 14.30
C ARG A 176 4.30 -4.96 15.43
N LEU A 177 3.85 -3.90 16.09
CA LEU A 177 4.54 -3.30 17.24
C LEU A 177 4.69 -4.33 18.37
N GLU A 178 3.63 -5.02 18.76
CA GLU A 178 3.64 -6.00 19.85
C GLU A 178 4.55 -7.20 19.52
N VAL A 179 4.57 -7.67 18.27
CA VAL A 179 5.49 -8.73 17.82
C VAL A 179 6.96 -8.30 17.97
N LEU A 180 7.31 -7.09 17.52
CA LEU A 180 8.66 -6.54 17.70
C LEU A 180 9.01 -6.36 19.17
N LEU A 181 8.08 -5.89 20.01
CA LEU A 181 8.30 -5.72 21.44
C LEU A 181 8.67 -7.04 22.12
N ASN A 182 8.15 -8.16 21.62
CA ASN A 182 8.44 -9.52 22.08
C ASN A 182 9.64 -10.18 21.38
N ASN A 183 10.47 -9.39 20.68
CA ASN A 183 11.69 -9.83 19.98
C ASN A 183 11.46 -10.84 18.86
N GLU A 184 10.27 -10.83 18.26
CA GLU A 184 9.97 -11.64 17.08
C GLU A 184 9.99 -10.78 15.82
N ILE A 185 10.42 -11.38 14.71
CA ILE A 185 10.40 -10.72 13.40
C ILE A 185 8.96 -10.78 12.87
N PRO A 186 8.32 -9.65 12.56
CA PRO A 186 6.94 -9.65 12.09
C PRO A 186 6.81 -10.37 10.76
N ALA A 187 6.10 -11.50 10.74
CA ALA A 187 5.62 -12.12 9.50
C ALA A 187 4.49 -11.28 8.88
N ARG A 188 3.93 -11.74 7.74
CA ARG A 188 2.76 -11.09 7.14
C ARG A 188 1.58 -11.03 8.12
N GLU A 189 1.41 -12.10 8.89
CA GLU A 189 0.26 -12.33 9.77
C GLU A 189 0.62 -12.11 11.24
N VAL A 190 0.39 -10.88 11.70
CA VAL A 190 0.87 -10.42 13.01
C VAL A 190 -0.17 -10.46 14.12
N ILE A 191 -1.46 -10.51 13.80
CA ILE A 191 -2.53 -10.39 14.81
C ILE A 191 -2.58 -11.65 15.68
N GLN A 192 -2.40 -12.83 15.10
CA GLN A 192 -2.36 -14.09 15.87
C GLN A 192 -1.23 -14.11 16.91
N PRO A 193 0.04 -13.82 16.55
CA PRO A 193 1.10 -13.62 17.54
C PRO A 193 0.75 -12.55 18.59
N ALA A 194 0.23 -11.40 18.17
CA ALA A 194 -0.11 -10.31 19.08
C ALA A 194 -1.21 -10.67 20.09
N LEU A 195 -2.22 -11.45 19.68
CA LEU A 195 -3.25 -12.02 20.56
C LEU A 195 -2.63 -12.95 21.63
N ARG A 196 -1.53 -13.65 21.33
CA ARG A 196 -0.82 -14.45 22.34
C ARG A 196 -0.03 -13.59 23.32
N TYR A 197 0.61 -12.52 22.85
CA TYR A 197 1.43 -11.64 23.71
C TYR A 197 0.60 -10.71 24.59
N ASN A 198 -0.50 -10.17 24.07
CA ASN A 198 -1.32 -9.19 24.75
C ASN A 198 -2.83 -9.44 24.51
N PRO A 199 -3.36 -10.57 25.00
CA PRO A 199 -4.72 -11.02 24.71
C PRO A 199 -5.79 -10.01 25.14
N ASP A 200 -5.64 -9.39 26.31
CA ASP A 200 -6.66 -8.46 26.84
C ASP A 200 -6.86 -7.25 25.92
N PHE A 201 -5.75 -6.68 25.40
CA PHE A 201 -5.81 -5.57 24.47
C PHE A 201 -6.37 -6.00 23.11
N PHE A 202 -5.79 -7.02 22.49
CA PHE A 202 -6.17 -7.43 21.13
C PHE A 202 -7.55 -8.09 21.07
N ASN A 203 -8.02 -8.76 22.13
CA ASN A 203 -9.42 -9.19 22.17
C ASN A 203 -10.34 -7.98 22.10
N ARG A 204 -10.08 -6.94 22.92
CA ARG A 204 -10.91 -5.73 22.96
C ARG A 204 -10.90 -4.94 21.65
N VAL A 205 -9.72 -4.69 21.07
CA VAL A 205 -9.60 -3.82 19.88
C VAL A 205 -9.74 -4.55 18.55
N TYR A 206 -9.74 -5.89 18.54
CA TYR A 206 -9.88 -6.70 17.33
C TYR A 206 -10.99 -7.72 17.46
N THR A 207 -10.81 -8.80 18.24
CA THR A 207 -11.73 -9.96 18.25
C THR A 207 -13.15 -9.56 18.64
N ASP A 208 -13.32 -8.81 19.73
CA ASP A 208 -14.62 -8.33 20.20
C ASP A 208 -15.16 -7.27 19.24
N LEU A 209 -14.29 -6.35 18.80
CA LEU A 209 -14.65 -5.26 17.90
C LEU A 209 -15.24 -5.79 16.58
N ILE A 210 -14.65 -6.80 15.95
CA ILE A 210 -15.17 -7.36 14.69
C ILE A 210 -16.44 -8.20 14.89
N ASN A 211 -16.72 -8.68 16.10
CA ASN A 211 -17.85 -9.58 16.40
C ASN A 211 -19.05 -8.90 17.08
N CYS A 212 -19.09 -7.57 17.12
CA CYS A 212 -20.21 -6.81 17.70
C CYS A 212 -20.74 -5.71 16.76
N GLU A 213 -21.87 -5.11 17.11
CA GLU A 213 -22.44 -3.95 16.42
C GLU A 213 -21.53 -2.71 16.58
N LYS A 214 -21.25 -1.99 15.49
CA LYS A 214 -20.32 -0.84 15.45
C LYS A 214 -20.96 0.45 15.96
N THR A 215 -21.44 0.42 17.20
CA THR A 215 -22.03 1.59 17.88
C THR A 215 -20.98 2.65 18.24
N GLU A 216 -21.41 3.90 18.43
CA GLU A 216 -20.52 5.01 18.84
C GLU A 216 -19.75 4.67 20.12
N ALA A 217 -20.39 4.03 21.11
CA ALA A 217 -19.77 3.66 22.37
C ALA A 217 -18.67 2.61 22.20
N VAL A 218 -18.89 1.61 21.34
CA VAL A 218 -17.91 0.55 21.05
C VAL A 218 -16.68 1.12 20.35
N LEU A 219 -16.89 1.99 19.35
CA LEU A 219 -15.78 2.60 18.61
C LEU A 219 -14.99 3.59 19.48
N GLN A 220 -15.67 4.36 20.34
CA GLN A 220 -15.00 5.19 21.36
C GLN A 220 -14.14 4.33 22.29
N ASP A 221 -14.69 3.23 22.80
CA ASP A 221 -14.00 2.33 23.73
C ASP A 221 -12.71 1.73 23.11
N ALA A 222 -12.76 1.40 21.81
CA ALA A 222 -11.60 0.95 21.04
C ALA A 222 -10.56 2.06 20.83
N LEU A 223 -10.99 3.27 20.47
CA LEU A 223 -10.11 4.45 20.33
C LEU A 223 -9.42 4.79 21.67
N ASP A 224 -10.16 4.75 22.78
CA ASP A 224 -9.63 5.00 24.11
C ASP A 224 -8.62 3.94 24.52
N ALA A 225 -8.90 2.67 24.23
CA ALA A 225 -7.96 1.58 24.48
C ALA A 225 -6.65 1.74 23.68
N ILE A 226 -6.75 2.13 22.40
CA ILE A 226 -5.58 2.39 21.53
C ILE A 226 -4.78 3.58 22.06
N SER A 227 -5.45 4.66 22.46
CA SER A 227 -4.81 5.85 23.03
C SER A 227 -4.04 5.49 24.30
N ALA A 228 -4.67 4.74 25.22
CA ALA A 228 -4.03 4.26 26.45
C ALA A 228 -2.85 3.32 26.18
N TYR A 229 -2.96 2.45 25.17
CA TYR A 229 -1.89 1.55 24.74
C TYR A 229 -0.65 2.32 24.27
N LEU A 230 -0.84 3.36 23.45
CA LEU A 230 0.24 4.23 22.95
C LEU A 230 0.83 5.09 24.07
N ASP A 231 0.00 5.64 24.95
CA ASP A 231 0.45 6.45 26.09
C ASP A 231 1.31 5.62 27.06
N ALA A 232 0.98 4.34 27.27
CA ALA A 232 1.81 3.42 28.07
C ALA A 232 3.14 3.03 27.39
N ARG A 233 3.29 3.29 26.09
CA ARG A 233 4.44 2.89 25.26
C ARG A 233 5.21 4.08 24.68
N GLN A 234 5.20 5.22 25.39
CA GLN A 234 5.95 6.42 24.97
C GLN A 234 7.45 6.17 24.72
N PHE A 235 8.04 5.12 25.32
CA PHE A 235 9.43 4.71 25.05
C PHE A 235 9.71 4.40 23.57
N VAL A 236 8.68 4.10 22.76
CA VAL A 236 8.84 3.92 21.30
C VAL A 236 9.37 5.20 20.63
N PHE A 237 9.07 6.37 21.19
CA PHE A 237 9.51 7.67 20.65
C PHE A 237 10.88 8.10 21.17
N GLN A 238 11.52 7.30 22.02
CA GLN A 238 12.78 7.62 22.68
C GLN A 238 13.89 8.07 21.71
N PRO A 239 14.07 7.48 20.51
CA PRO A 239 15.09 7.96 19.56
C PRO A 239 14.91 9.43 19.15
N ILE A 240 13.67 9.91 19.01
CA ILE A 240 13.38 11.31 18.71
C ILE A 240 13.63 12.17 19.94
N LEU A 241 13.15 11.73 21.11
CA LEU A 241 13.28 12.48 22.36
C LEU A 241 14.75 12.68 22.75
N GLU A 242 15.55 11.62 22.71
CA GLU A 242 17.00 11.66 23.01
C GLU A 242 17.74 12.59 22.04
N TYR A 243 17.43 12.51 20.75
CA TYR A 243 17.99 13.40 19.76
C TYR A 243 17.66 14.86 20.08
N LEU A 244 16.38 15.19 20.30
CA LEU A 244 15.97 16.57 20.61
C LEU A 244 16.60 17.10 21.92
N ILE A 245 16.73 16.25 22.94
CA ILE A 245 17.43 16.56 24.20
C ILE A 245 18.91 16.86 23.94
N GLU A 246 19.58 16.04 23.12
CA GLU A 246 20.99 16.23 22.78
C GLU A 246 21.22 17.52 21.99
N GLN A 247 20.33 17.84 21.05
CA GLN A 247 20.48 18.99 20.15
C GLN A 247 20.32 20.34 20.86
N LYS A 248 19.58 20.41 21.98
CA LYS A 248 19.37 21.61 22.83
C LYS A 248 18.87 22.86 22.08
N ALA A 249 18.31 22.68 20.90
CA ALA A 249 17.79 23.73 20.03
C ALA A 249 16.70 23.14 19.13
N PRO A 250 15.77 23.97 18.63
CA PRO A 250 14.80 23.53 17.63
C PRO A 250 15.47 22.85 16.43
N ARG A 251 14.87 21.74 16.00
CA ARG A 251 15.28 20.98 14.81
C ARG A 251 14.12 20.86 13.86
N THR A 252 14.34 21.26 12.61
CA THR A 252 13.28 21.21 11.60
C THR A 252 12.98 19.77 11.21
N ASN A 253 11.79 19.50 10.67
CA ASN A 253 11.47 18.19 10.07
C ASN A 253 12.53 17.77 9.04
N THR A 254 13.05 18.72 8.26
CA THR A 254 14.13 18.46 7.33
C THR A 254 15.37 17.90 8.04
N GLU A 255 15.80 18.51 9.13
CA GLU A 255 16.96 18.05 9.91
C GLU A 255 16.69 16.70 10.59
N LEU A 256 15.54 16.55 11.23
CA LEU A 256 15.12 15.30 11.90
C LEU A 256 15.12 14.10 10.94
N ASN A 257 14.49 14.23 9.77
CA ASN A 257 14.51 13.16 8.76
C ASN A 257 15.90 12.95 8.16
N ALA A 258 16.79 13.97 8.12
CA ALA A 258 18.16 13.78 7.63
C ALA A 258 19.03 12.96 8.58
N ASP A 259 18.82 13.16 9.88
CA ASP A 259 19.68 12.64 10.95
C ASP A 259 19.14 11.30 11.49
N LEU A 260 17.83 11.17 11.62
CA LEU A 260 17.15 9.96 12.12
C LEU A 260 16.45 9.16 10.99
N GLY A 261 15.95 9.84 9.96
CA GLY A 261 15.12 9.23 8.91
C GLY A 261 15.85 8.27 7.97
N ARG A 262 17.19 8.31 7.88
CA ARG A 262 17.95 7.39 7.01
C ARG A 262 17.83 5.91 7.43
N GLY A 263 17.44 5.64 8.67
CA GLY A 263 17.08 4.29 9.14
C GLY A 263 15.60 3.91 8.93
N LEU A 264 14.84 4.68 8.14
CA LEU A 264 13.42 4.45 7.86
C LEU A 264 13.16 4.18 6.34
N HIS A 265 14.16 4.41 5.48
CA HIS A 265 13.99 4.54 4.02
C HIS A 265 14.49 3.36 3.18
N VAL A 266 14.29 2.11 3.61
CA VAL A 266 14.60 0.93 2.77
C VAL A 266 13.38 0.02 2.64
N ASN A 267 12.31 0.53 2.03
CA ASN A 267 11.30 -0.31 1.39
C ASN A 267 11.31 0.02 -0.11
N SER A 268 11.70 -0.98 -0.91
CA SER A 268 11.54 -0.98 -2.36
C SER A 268 10.44 -1.96 -2.69
N GLU A 269 9.27 -1.48 -3.11
CA GLU A 269 8.49 -2.05 -4.21
C GLU A 269 7.64 -0.93 -4.83
N GLY A 270 7.58 -0.92 -6.16
CA GLY A 270 7.19 0.22 -6.99
C GLY A 270 5.70 0.53 -7.05
N ILE A 271 5.02 0.62 -5.90
CA ILE A 271 3.70 1.27 -5.83
C ILE A 271 3.92 2.68 -5.29
N PRO A 272 3.78 3.74 -6.11
CA PRO A 272 3.81 5.11 -5.62
C PRO A 272 2.47 5.42 -4.93
N GLU A 273 2.26 4.89 -3.73
CA GLU A 273 1.21 5.36 -2.83
C GLU A 273 1.85 6.20 -1.71
N PHE A 274 2.00 7.49 -2.01
CA PHE A 274 1.96 8.66 -1.12
C PHE A 274 2.65 8.73 0.26
N ASP A 275 3.37 7.72 0.75
CA ASP A 275 4.07 7.82 2.03
C ASP A 275 5.47 7.21 1.93
N ASP A 276 6.46 8.02 1.54
CA ASP A 276 7.80 7.83 2.10
C ASP A 276 7.66 8.09 3.61
N GLU A 277 7.75 7.04 4.44
CA GLU A 277 7.52 7.12 5.89
C GLU A 277 8.41 8.20 6.53
N SER A 278 7.81 9.35 6.85
CA SER A 278 8.49 10.52 7.43
C SER A 278 8.16 10.66 8.91
N LEU A 279 9.11 11.21 9.67
CA LEU A 279 8.93 11.49 11.11
C LEU A 279 7.98 12.68 11.38
N ASP A 280 7.53 13.32 10.30
CA ASP A 280 6.72 14.53 10.26
C ASP A 280 5.44 14.39 11.10
N LEU A 281 4.64 13.36 10.84
CA LEU A 281 3.40 13.12 11.58
C LEU A 281 3.67 12.68 13.03
N ILE A 282 4.75 11.93 13.28
CA ILE A 282 5.13 11.53 14.65
C ILE A 282 5.44 12.77 15.48
N CYS A 283 6.30 13.67 14.98
CA CYS A 283 6.67 14.88 15.69
C CYS A 283 5.45 15.78 15.90
N GLN A 284 4.60 15.92 14.87
CA GLN A 284 3.36 16.67 14.98
C GLN A 284 2.40 16.08 16.03
N TRP A 285 2.29 14.75 16.10
CA TRP A 285 1.47 14.04 17.08
C TRP A 285 2.01 14.19 18.51
N LEU A 286 3.33 14.07 18.70
CA LEU A 286 3.99 14.33 19.99
C LEU A 286 3.79 15.78 20.44
N ALA A 287 3.80 16.73 19.51
CA ALA A 287 3.51 18.14 19.79
C ALA A 287 2.04 18.35 20.19
N TRP A 288 1.08 17.68 19.52
CA TRP A 288 -0.33 17.71 19.94
C TRP A 288 -0.54 17.12 21.34
N LYS A 289 0.23 16.10 21.72
CA LYS A 289 0.25 15.52 23.07
C LYS A 289 1.00 16.40 24.09
N GLY A 290 1.66 17.47 23.66
CA GLY A 290 2.44 18.35 24.51
C GLY A 290 3.77 17.77 25.00
N ILE A 291 4.22 16.65 24.43
CA ILE A 291 5.47 15.95 24.81
C ILE A 291 6.68 16.72 24.29
N ILE A 292 6.56 17.33 23.11
CA ILE A 292 7.58 18.22 22.52
C ILE A 292 6.93 19.55 22.14
N ARG A 293 7.75 20.60 22.00
CA ARG A 293 7.28 21.92 21.57
C ARG A 293 7.52 22.10 20.08
N GLN A 294 6.57 22.76 19.41
CA GLN A 294 6.65 23.10 17.99
C GLN A 294 6.86 24.61 17.84
N VAL A 295 7.79 25.00 16.98
CA VAL A 295 8.02 26.38 16.53
C VAL A 295 8.14 26.39 15.00
N ALA A 296 8.05 27.56 14.40
CA ALA A 296 8.22 27.74 12.97
C ALA A 296 9.65 28.24 12.68
N MET A 297 10.32 27.64 11.70
CA MET A 297 11.67 28.05 11.28
C MET A 297 11.72 28.35 9.78
N PRO A 298 12.37 29.46 9.37
CA PRO A 298 12.43 29.85 7.97
C PRO A 298 13.32 28.90 7.16
N ILE A 299 12.81 28.46 6.00
CA ILE A 299 13.52 27.63 5.03
C ILE A 299 13.37 28.16 3.60
N LYS A 300 14.22 27.63 2.71
CA LYS A 300 14.13 27.83 1.26
C LYS A 300 13.90 26.50 0.57
N LEU A 301 12.79 26.37 -0.15
CA LEU A 301 12.39 25.15 -0.86
C LEU A 301 13.39 24.74 -1.96
N THR A 302 14.05 25.73 -2.58
CA THR A 302 15.05 25.51 -3.63
C THR A 302 16.30 26.34 -3.36
N VAL A 303 17.42 25.92 -3.94
CA VAL A 303 18.73 26.62 -3.77
C VAL A 303 18.65 28.09 -4.19
N LYS A 304 17.78 28.42 -5.15
CA LYS A 304 17.63 29.77 -5.72
C LYS A 304 16.33 30.46 -5.32
N SER A 305 15.59 29.89 -4.36
CA SER A 305 14.32 30.44 -3.91
C SER A 305 14.50 31.85 -3.36
N GLN A 306 13.61 32.74 -3.79
CA GLN A 306 13.63 34.16 -3.42
C GLN A 306 12.78 34.45 -2.19
N VAL A 307 11.79 33.59 -1.95
CA VAL A 307 10.90 33.65 -0.81
C VAL A 307 11.43 32.76 0.30
N SER A 308 11.06 33.10 1.54
CA SER A 308 11.24 32.22 2.68
C SER A 308 9.86 31.72 3.07
N VAL A 309 9.74 30.43 3.28
CA VAL A 309 8.56 29.81 3.91
C VAL A 309 8.99 29.23 5.25
N GLU A 310 8.05 28.82 6.09
CA GLU A 310 8.37 28.23 7.38
C GLU A 310 8.15 26.71 7.39
N GLU A 311 9.01 26.01 8.10
CA GLU A 311 8.94 24.58 8.37
C GLU A 311 8.73 24.36 9.88
N PRO A 312 7.92 23.37 10.30
CA PRO A 312 7.86 22.97 11.70
C PRO A 312 9.24 22.54 12.20
N ALA A 313 9.62 23.08 13.35
CA ALA A 313 10.78 22.66 14.12
C ALA A 313 10.40 22.31 15.54
N TYR A 314 11.04 21.28 16.08
CA TYR A 314 10.70 20.70 17.37
C TYR A 314 11.86 20.75 18.33
N TYR A 315 11.56 20.91 19.62
CA TYR A 315 12.53 20.77 20.70
C TYR A 315 11.88 20.17 21.94
N TYR A 316 12.71 19.56 22.77
CA TYR A 316 12.30 19.05 24.08
C TYR A 316 12.48 20.14 25.14
N ASP A 317 11.48 20.34 25.98
CA ASP A 317 11.52 21.30 27.10
C ASP A 317 11.35 20.55 28.43
N GLU A 318 12.46 20.37 29.16
CA GLU A 318 12.48 19.69 30.47
C GLU A 318 11.62 20.38 31.53
N THR A 319 11.31 21.68 31.36
CA THR A 319 10.53 22.45 32.35
C THR A 319 9.02 22.28 32.19
N ALA A 320 8.56 21.68 31.08
CA ALA A 320 7.15 21.42 30.79
C ALA A 320 6.61 20.12 31.40
N GLY A 321 7.17 19.68 32.54
CA GLY A 321 6.70 18.52 33.28
C GLY A 321 5.36 18.77 33.99
N ALA A 322 4.30 18.12 33.51
CA ALA A 322 3.05 17.80 34.19
C ALA A 322 2.05 18.92 34.58
N ASN A 323 2.31 20.20 34.37
CA ASN A 323 1.34 21.27 34.72
C ASN A 323 0.83 22.16 33.56
N ASP A 324 1.42 22.11 32.37
CA ASP A 324 0.97 22.92 31.22
C ASP A 324 0.07 22.16 30.22
N ALA A 325 -0.25 20.89 30.51
CA ALA A 325 -1.14 20.08 29.68
C ALA A 325 -2.58 20.63 29.62
N HIS A 326 -2.94 21.56 30.51
CA HIS A 326 -4.25 22.20 30.55
C HIS A 326 -4.31 23.62 29.99
N ASP A 327 -3.18 24.28 29.69
CA ASP A 327 -3.19 25.71 29.36
C ASP A 327 -2.96 26.02 27.87
N ALA A 328 -2.43 25.07 27.08
CA ALA A 328 -2.27 25.25 25.63
C ALA A 328 -3.59 25.04 24.83
N SER A 329 -4.65 24.53 25.47
CA SER A 329 -5.96 24.29 24.88
C SER A 329 -7.02 25.35 25.27
N GLN A 330 -6.66 26.33 26.13
CA GLN A 330 -7.60 27.32 26.67
C GLN A 330 -7.23 28.77 26.40
N GLU A 331 -6.81 29.11 25.18
CA GLU A 331 -6.93 30.51 24.69
C GLU A 331 -6.89 30.62 23.16
N ARG A 332 -7.36 29.59 22.44
CA ARG A 332 -7.68 29.74 21.03
C ARG A 332 -9.12 30.24 20.94
N SER A 333 -9.27 31.52 20.64
CA SER A 333 -10.52 32.14 20.13
C SER A 333 -11.35 31.11 19.35
N GLN A 334 -12.67 31.06 19.58
CA GLN A 334 -13.65 30.27 18.82
C GLN A 334 -13.77 30.78 17.36
N ASP A 335 -12.65 31.01 16.68
CA ASP A 335 -12.60 31.19 15.24
C ASP A 335 -12.67 29.81 14.60
N ASP A 336 -13.58 29.67 13.64
CA ASP A 336 -13.82 28.45 12.89
C ASP A 336 -12.49 27.94 12.29
N ILE A 337 -12.12 26.69 12.62
CA ILE A 337 -10.90 26.04 12.10
C ILE A 337 -10.87 26.05 10.57
N HIS A 338 -12.05 26.01 9.93
CA HIS A 338 -12.17 26.15 8.49
C HIS A 338 -11.65 27.51 8.01
N THR A 339 -12.08 28.62 8.63
CA THR A 339 -11.58 29.96 8.31
C THR A 339 -10.07 30.06 8.50
N ARG A 340 -9.53 29.50 9.58
CA ARG A 340 -8.08 29.52 9.85
C ARG A 340 -7.28 28.78 8.79
N ILE A 341 -7.73 27.60 8.37
CA ILE A 341 -7.06 26.83 7.32
C ILE A 341 -7.08 27.58 5.98
N HIS A 342 -8.21 28.17 5.60
CA HIS A 342 -8.29 28.95 4.35
C HIS A 342 -7.41 30.21 4.41
N GLN A 343 -7.38 30.92 5.54
CA GLN A 343 -6.51 32.09 5.69
C GLN A 343 -5.03 31.72 5.59
N ALA A 344 -4.60 30.65 6.27
CA ALA A 344 -3.23 30.14 6.18
C ALA A 344 -2.89 29.68 4.76
N LEU A 345 -3.84 29.03 4.07
CA LEU A 345 -3.67 28.61 2.68
C LEU A 345 -3.49 29.81 1.75
N ASP A 346 -4.28 30.87 1.92
CA ASP A 346 -4.19 32.09 1.11
C ASP A 346 -2.85 32.80 1.37
N ASN A 347 -2.43 32.95 2.63
CA ASN A 347 -1.14 33.57 3.01
C ASN A 347 0.07 32.79 2.43
N LEU A 348 0.03 31.46 2.54
CA LEU A 348 1.06 30.60 1.97
C LEU A 348 1.05 30.68 0.43
N THR A 349 -0.13 30.72 -0.18
CA THR A 349 -0.29 30.84 -1.63
C THR A 349 0.30 32.14 -2.14
N ASP A 350 0.00 33.27 -1.49
CA ASP A 350 0.55 34.59 -1.84
C ASP A 350 2.08 34.57 -1.78
N THR A 351 2.65 34.05 -0.68
CA THR A 351 4.10 33.91 -0.50
C THR A 351 4.74 33.05 -1.60
N LEU A 352 4.18 31.87 -1.88
CA LEU A 352 4.69 30.97 -2.92
C LEU A 352 4.55 31.56 -4.34
N SER A 353 3.53 32.39 -4.57
CA SER A 353 3.28 33.02 -5.86
C SER A 353 4.34 34.05 -6.24
N GLU A 354 5.10 34.58 -5.28
CA GLU A 354 6.19 35.51 -5.55
C GLU A 354 7.45 34.81 -6.09
N ASP A 355 7.66 33.52 -5.81
CA ASP A 355 8.87 32.81 -6.23
C ASP A 355 8.86 32.54 -7.74
N MET A 356 9.82 33.13 -8.46
CA MET A 356 9.92 33.00 -9.91
C MET A 356 10.13 31.56 -10.41
N TYR A 357 10.67 30.65 -9.59
CA TYR A 357 10.89 29.24 -9.96
C TYR A 357 9.65 28.38 -9.79
N ILE A 358 8.69 28.81 -8.97
CA ILE A 358 7.39 28.13 -8.82
C ILE A 358 6.48 28.61 -9.95
N LEU A 359 6.12 27.69 -10.83
CA LEU A 359 5.24 27.94 -11.98
C LEU A 359 3.77 27.84 -11.59
N ALA A 360 3.40 26.89 -10.75
CA ALA A 360 2.02 26.70 -10.32
C ALA A 360 1.96 25.99 -8.96
N ALA A 361 0.85 26.17 -8.26
CA ALA A 361 0.51 25.45 -7.05
C ALA A 361 -0.89 24.85 -7.19
N VAL A 362 -1.02 23.58 -6.84
CA VAL A 362 -2.28 22.82 -6.92
C VAL A 362 -2.59 22.27 -5.54
N LEU A 363 -3.73 22.66 -4.98
CA LEU A 363 -4.28 22.05 -3.78
C LEU A 363 -4.92 20.70 -4.15
N THR A 364 -4.33 19.61 -3.69
CA THR A 364 -4.81 18.24 -3.96
C THR A 364 -5.73 17.70 -2.87
N SER A 365 -5.81 18.39 -1.73
CA SER A 365 -6.88 18.15 -0.75
C SER A 365 -8.19 18.78 -1.20
N ASN A 366 -9.29 18.03 -1.14
CA ASN A 366 -10.62 18.56 -1.40
C ASN A 366 -11.19 19.23 -0.13
N LEU A 367 -10.66 20.39 0.24
CA LEU A 367 -11.08 21.15 1.43
C LEU A 367 -12.54 21.66 1.35
N ALA A 368 -13.16 21.63 0.17
CA ALA A 368 -14.54 22.08 -0.02
C ALA A 368 -15.57 21.01 0.39
N GLU A 369 -15.25 19.72 0.18
CA GLU A 369 -16.11 18.60 0.55
C GLU A 369 -15.65 17.88 1.82
N ASP A 370 -14.37 17.97 2.19
CA ASP A 370 -13.85 17.40 3.42
C ASP A 370 -14.23 18.27 4.63
N ASN A 371 -14.90 17.70 5.63
CA ASN A 371 -15.00 18.34 6.94
C ASN A 371 -13.58 18.48 7.52
N VAL A 372 -13.12 19.72 7.73
CA VAL A 372 -11.81 20.01 8.31
C VAL A 372 -11.87 20.04 9.83
N TRP A 373 -10.74 19.78 10.48
CA TRP A 373 -10.59 19.78 11.94
C TRP A 373 -9.17 20.16 12.34
N GLU A 374 -8.89 20.20 13.63
CA GLU A 374 -7.63 20.71 14.19
C GLU A 374 -6.38 19.91 13.80
N LYS A 375 -6.55 18.67 13.34
CA LYS A 375 -5.48 17.80 12.81
C LYS A 375 -5.46 17.71 11.28
N THR A 376 -6.23 18.55 10.56
CA THR A 376 -6.16 18.60 9.10
C THR A 376 -4.80 19.16 8.64
N THR A 377 -4.12 18.41 7.78
CA THR A 377 -2.92 18.85 7.05
C THR A 377 -3.27 18.92 5.56
N PRO A 378 -3.47 20.12 4.95
CA PRO A 378 -3.74 20.23 3.53
C PRO A 378 -2.53 19.86 2.67
N HIS A 379 -2.78 19.28 1.50
CA HIS A 379 -1.76 18.82 0.55
C HIS A 379 -1.67 19.77 -0.64
N ILE A 380 -0.46 20.24 -0.94
CA ILE A 380 -0.17 21.14 -2.05
C ILE A 380 0.91 20.53 -2.93
N THR A 381 0.66 20.49 -4.24
CA THR A 381 1.65 20.14 -5.25
C THR A 381 2.19 21.41 -5.89
N LEU A 382 3.49 21.64 -5.77
CA LEU A 382 4.19 22.75 -6.44
C LEU A 382 4.89 22.26 -7.70
N ILE A 383 4.65 22.98 -8.78
CA ILE A 383 5.23 22.71 -10.09
C ILE A 383 6.32 23.74 -10.34
N LEU A 384 7.55 23.26 -10.44
CA LEU A 384 8.76 24.07 -10.57
C LEU A 384 9.24 24.14 -12.02
N ARG A 385 9.96 25.21 -12.37
CA ARG A 385 10.67 25.29 -13.66
C ARG A 385 11.62 24.12 -13.85
N ASP A 386 11.72 23.61 -15.07
CA ASP A 386 12.69 22.57 -15.42
C ASP A 386 14.13 23.03 -15.13
N GLY A 387 14.95 22.11 -14.60
CA GLY A 387 16.33 22.41 -14.16
C GLY A 387 16.43 23.07 -12.78
N THR A 388 15.31 23.34 -12.10
CA THR A 388 15.31 23.76 -10.70
C THR A 388 15.85 22.64 -9.82
N LYS A 389 16.88 22.96 -9.03
CA LYS A 389 17.47 22.01 -8.08
C LYS A 389 16.84 22.19 -6.71
N PHE A 390 16.23 21.13 -6.20
CA PHE A 390 15.74 21.00 -4.83
C PHE A 390 16.38 19.78 -4.17
N LYS A 391 16.55 19.84 -2.86
CA LYS A 391 17.21 18.76 -2.09
C LYS A 391 16.28 17.57 -1.84
N ARG A 392 14.96 17.84 -1.77
CA ARG A 392 13.91 16.89 -1.43
C ARG A 392 12.67 17.14 -2.27
N LYS A 393 11.90 16.08 -2.51
CA LYS A 393 10.63 16.13 -3.25
C LYS A 393 9.44 16.49 -2.37
N GLU A 394 9.58 16.43 -1.05
CA GLU A 394 8.49 16.68 -0.11
C GLU A 394 8.99 17.45 1.10
N TYR A 395 8.12 18.31 1.63
CA TYR A 395 8.31 19.09 2.85
C TYR A 395 6.99 19.17 3.61
N GLN A 396 7.04 19.22 4.94
CA GLN A 396 5.96 19.77 5.74
C GLN A 396 6.25 21.24 6.01
N LEU A 397 5.39 22.14 5.55
CA LEU A 397 5.45 23.57 5.86
C LEU A 397 4.49 23.93 6.97
N ILE A 398 4.65 25.11 7.55
CA ILE A 398 3.72 25.68 8.51
C ILE A 398 3.42 27.13 8.16
N GLU A 399 2.15 27.51 8.19
CA GLU A 399 1.71 28.90 8.00
C GLU A 399 0.60 29.17 9.03
N ASP A 400 0.70 30.26 9.79
CA ASP A 400 -0.26 30.61 10.86
C ASP A 400 -0.58 29.46 11.84
N GLY A 401 0.41 28.59 12.08
CA GLY A 401 0.27 27.40 12.94
C GLY A 401 -0.49 26.23 12.30
N ILE A 402 -0.82 26.29 11.02
CA ILE A 402 -1.44 25.21 10.24
C ILE A 402 -0.36 24.49 9.43
N PRO A 403 -0.19 23.17 9.59
CA PRO A 403 0.76 22.40 8.79
C PRO A 403 0.23 22.13 7.37
N PHE A 404 1.12 22.19 6.38
CA PHE A 404 0.84 21.84 4.98
C PHE A 404 1.83 20.79 4.48
N ARG A 405 1.34 19.73 3.84
CA ARG A 405 2.21 18.78 3.14
C ARG A 405 2.44 19.28 1.72
N VAL A 406 3.69 19.47 1.34
CA VAL A 406 4.07 20.12 0.08
C VAL A 406 4.96 19.22 -0.75
N GLN A 407 4.47 18.82 -1.92
CA GLN A 407 5.20 17.99 -2.87
C GLN A 407 5.74 18.83 -4.04
N LEU A 408 6.97 18.57 -4.46
CA LEU A 408 7.67 19.30 -5.52
C LEU A 408 7.86 18.42 -6.76
N TYR A 409 7.41 18.94 -7.90
CA TYR A 409 7.70 18.35 -9.21
C TYR A 409 8.39 19.36 -10.12
N THR A 410 9.28 18.89 -10.99
CA THR A 410 9.61 19.68 -12.17
C THR A 410 8.41 19.67 -13.12
N ARG A 411 8.27 20.71 -13.95
CA ARG A 411 7.24 20.79 -14.97
C ARG A 411 7.20 19.55 -15.87
N ASN A 412 8.36 19.05 -16.29
CA ASN A 412 8.45 17.87 -17.13
C ASN A 412 8.03 16.59 -16.40
N ASP A 413 8.41 16.43 -15.13
CA ASP A 413 8.01 15.26 -14.34
C ASP A 413 6.51 15.27 -14.03
N TYR A 414 5.96 16.43 -13.69
CA TYR A 414 4.51 16.57 -13.48
C TYR A 414 3.73 16.30 -14.77
N ARG A 415 4.23 16.77 -15.93
CA ARG A 415 3.63 16.44 -17.23
C ARG A 415 3.61 14.93 -17.49
N LYS A 416 4.72 14.22 -17.21
CA LYS A 416 4.77 12.76 -17.34
C LYS A 416 3.81 12.06 -16.38
N LEU A 417 3.66 12.57 -15.16
CA LEU A 417 2.68 12.07 -14.19
C LEU A 417 1.26 12.16 -14.76
N LEU A 418 0.88 13.32 -15.31
CA LEU A 418 -0.42 13.52 -15.95
C LEU A 418 -0.61 12.61 -17.18
N GLU A 419 0.41 12.49 -18.05
CA GLU A 419 0.37 11.64 -19.25
C GLU A 419 0.28 10.14 -18.93
N GLY A 420 0.83 9.72 -17.78
CA GLY A 420 0.86 8.33 -17.33
C GLY A 420 -0.30 7.93 -16.40
N THR A 421 -1.09 8.89 -15.92
CA THR A 421 -2.21 8.59 -15.01
C THR A 421 -3.35 7.93 -15.77
N LEU A 422 -3.67 6.68 -15.41
CA LEU A 422 -4.84 5.98 -15.95
C LEU A 422 -6.13 6.61 -15.43
N GLN A 423 -7.11 6.82 -16.32
CA GLN A 423 -8.43 7.27 -15.91
C GLN A 423 -9.11 6.22 -15.00
N GLY A 424 -9.86 6.68 -14.00
CA GLY A 424 -10.48 5.84 -12.97
C GLY A 424 -9.55 5.40 -11.83
N SER A 425 -8.27 5.76 -11.87
CA SER A 425 -7.34 5.56 -10.75
C SER A 425 -7.61 6.52 -9.58
N SER A 426 -7.05 6.23 -8.40
CA SER A 426 -7.13 7.12 -7.23
C SER A 426 -6.52 8.49 -7.52
N LEU A 427 -5.36 8.53 -8.20
CA LEU A 427 -4.71 9.78 -8.62
C LEU A 427 -5.57 10.56 -9.62
N HIS A 428 -6.25 9.88 -10.53
CA HIS A 428 -7.22 10.51 -11.43
C HIS A 428 -8.35 11.22 -10.67
N SER A 429 -8.93 10.60 -9.64
CA SER A 429 -9.96 11.28 -8.82
C SER A 429 -9.40 12.50 -8.10
N ILE A 430 -8.22 12.37 -7.48
CA ILE A 430 -7.56 13.47 -6.75
C ILE A 430 -7.30 14.66 -7.67
N LEU A 431 -6.77 14.42 -8.88
CA LEU A 431 -6.46 15.49 -9.81
C LEU A 431 -7.73 16.20 -10.34
N ALA A 432 -8.86 15.50 -10.43
CA ALA A 432 -10.09 16.06 -11.01
C ALA A 432 -10.77 17.01 -10.03
N GLU A 433 -10.64 16.68 -8.75
CA GLU A 433 -11.21 17.41 -7.62
C GLU A 433 -10.23 18.44 -7.02
N SER A 434 -8.98 18.46 -7.51
CA SER A 434 -7.96 19.41 -7.07
C SER A 434 -8.28 20.85 -7.47
N ARG A 435 -7.70 21.82 -6.76
CA ARG A 435 -7.86 23.25 -7.05
C ARG A 435 -6.53 23.88 -7.41
N VAL A 436 -6.43 24.47 -8.61
CA VAL A 436 -5.27 25.30 -8.96
C VAL A 436 -5.32 26.58 -8.12
N LEU A 437 -4.33 26.77 -7.25
CA LEU A 437 -4.22 27.95 -6.38
C LEU A 437 -3.69 29.16 -7.16
N PHE A 438 -2.62 28.95 -7.95
CA PHE A 438 -2.15 29.90 -8.94
C PHE A 438 -1.40 29.18 -10.08
N SER A 439 -1.29 29.85 -11.23
CA SER A 439 -0.39 29.43 -12.31
C SER A 439 0.18 30.62 -13.07
N LYS A 440 1.48 30.53 -13.37
CA LYS A 440 2.27 31.40 -14.26
C LYS A 440 2.56 30.71 -15.61
N ASP A 441 2.13 29.47 -15.77
CA ASP A 441 2.32 28.65 -16.96
C ASP A 441 0.96 28.40 -17.62
N SER A 442 0.88 28.69 -18.91
CA SER A 442 -0.35 28.50 -19.69
C SER A 442 -0.78 27.04 -19.82
N LEU A 443 0.09 26.06 -19.50
CA LEU A 443 -0.32 24.66 -19.41
C LEU A 443 -1.22 24.35 -18.21
N PHE A 444 -1.14 25.14 -17.13
CA PHE A 444 -1.89 24.89 -15.89
C PHE A 444 -2.92 25.99 -15.61
N SER A 445 -3.26 26.82 -16.60
CA SER A 445 -4.34 27.81 -16.47
C SER A 445 -5.71 27.15 -16.60
N VAL A 446 -6.64 27.52 -15.72
CA VAL A 446 -8.04 27.11 -15.75
C VAL A 446 -8.63 27.42 -17.14
N GLY A 447 -8.99 26.39 -17.91
CA GLY A 447 -9.56 26.52 -19.27
C GLY A 447 -8.59 26.35 -20.44
N ALA A 448 -7.31 26.04 -20.22
CA ALA A 448 -6.40 25.66 -21.30
C ALA A 448 -6.79 24.29 -21.89
N ARG A 449 -7.31 24.28 -23.12
CA ARG A 449 -7.51 23.05 -23.89
C ARG A 449 -6.15 22.47 -24.29
N LEU A 450 -5.58 21.61 -23.46
CA LEU A 450 -4.45 20.78 -23.84
C LEU A 450 -4.88 19.81 -24.96
N PRO A 451 -4.01 19.53 -25.94
CA PRO A 451 -4.26 18.45 -26.88
C PRO A 451 -4.01 17.11 -26.15
N ARG A 452 -5.07 16.55 -25.51
CA ARG A 452 -5.19 15.29 -24.73
C ARG A 452 -4.94 15.39 -23.20
N PRO A 453 -5.59 14.55 -22.35
CA PRO A 453 -7.04 14.45 -22.13
C PRO A 453 -7.42 14.88 -20.69
N TYR A 454 -6.64 15.74 -20.02
CA TYR A 454 -6.86 16.03 -18.62
C TYR A 454 -6.59 17.49 -18.24
N SER A 455 -7.58 18.15 -17.63
CA SER A 455 -7.42 19.46 -17.00
C SER A 455 -7.51 19.27 -15.48
N VAL A 456 -6.46 19.65 -14.77
CA VAL A 456 -6.41 19.64 -13.30
C VAL A 456 -7.51 20.53 -12.75
N GLY A 457 -8.34 19.98 -11.84
CA GLY A 457 -9.46 20.71 -11.23
C GLY A 457 -10.66 20.95 -12.15
N ASP A 458 -10.81 20.16 -13.21
CA ASP A 458 -12.02 20.16 -14.04
C ASP A 458 -12.83 18.88 -13.78
N PRO A 459 -13.95 18.96 -13.03
CA PRO A 459 -14.81 17.81 -12.77
C PRO A 459 -15.38 17.15 -14.03
N SER A 460 -15.42 17.84 -15.18
CA SER A 460 -15.82 17.21 -16.44
C SER A 460 -14.82 16.15 -16.92
N CYS A 461 -13.59 16.17 -16.39
CA CYS A 461 -12.56 15.15 -16.62
C CYS A 461 -12.75 13.89 -15.74
N LEU A 462 -13.78 13.81 -14.89
CA LEU A 462 -14.14 12.59 -14.15
C LEU A 462 -14.71 11.47 -15.06
N GLN A 463 -14.70 11.62 -16.38
CA GLN A 463 -15.10 10.56 -17.29
C GLN A 463 -13.96 9.57 -17.52
N VAL A 464 -14.25 8.28 -17.36
CA VAL A 464 -13.31 7.20 -17.66
C VAL A 464 -13.58 6.71 -19.07
N GLY A 465 -12.60 6.82 -19.96
CA GLY A 465 -12.70 6.27 -21.31
C GLY A 465 -12.73 4.75 -21.29
N GLU A 466 -13.46 4.15 -22.23
CA GLU A 466 -13.72 2.69 -22.29
C GLU A 466 -12.46 1.82 -22.12
N ARG A 467 -11.36 2.19 -22.78
CA ARG A 467 -10.10 1.43 -22.68
C ARG A 467 -9.52 1.42 -21.27
N ASP A 468 -9.54 2.56 -20.59
CA ASP A 468 -9.01 2.70 -19.24
C ASP A 468 -9.99 2.09 -18.23
N LYS A 469 -11.31 2.19 -18.48
CA LYS A 469 -12.35 1.49 -17.70
C LYS A 469 -12.09 -0.01 -17.66
N HIS A 470 -11.93 -0.67 -18.80
CA HIS A 470 -11.65 -2.11 -18.82
C HIS A 470 -10.30 -2.48 -18.19
N SER A 471 -9.30 -1.60 -18.29
CA SER A 471 -8.02 -1.79 -17.60
C SER A 471 -8.18 -1.73 -16.07
N GLN A 472 -8.99 -0.80 -15.56
CA GLN A 472 -9.30 -0.67 -14.14
C GLN A 472 -10.18 -1.83 -13.63
N LEU A 473 -11.16 -2.28 -14.42
CA LEU A 473 -12.02 -3.42 -14.09
C LEU A 473 -11.20 -4.71 -13.96
N LEU A 474 -10.31 -4.98 -14.93
CA LEU A 474 -9.44 -6.16 -14.89
C LEU A 474 -8.56 -6.17 -13.64
N ASN A 475 -7.92 -5.03 -13.33
CA ASN A 475 -7.07 -4.93 -12.13
C ASN A 475 -7.85 -5.10 -10.83
N ALA A 476 -9.01 -4.45 -10.71
CA ALA A 476 -9.84 -4.58 -9.52
C ALA A 476 -10.34 -6.03 -9.35
N ALA A 477 -10.79 -6.69 -10.42
CA ALA A 477 -11.25 -8.07 -10.39
C ALA A 477 -10.13 -9.06 -10.04
N ALA A 478 -8.94 -8.90 -10.65
CA ALA A 478 -7.76 -9.70 -10.34
C ALA A 478 -7.33 -9.55 -8.86
N ASN A 479 -7.40 -8.34 -8.31
CA ASN A 479 -7.12 -8.09 -6.90
C ASN A 479 -8.17 -8.76 -5.98
N VAL A 480 -9.46 -8.68 -6.31
CA VAL A 480 -10.51 -9.38 -5.55
C VAL A 480 -10.27 -10.89 -5.57
N ALA A 481 -9.96 -11.47 -6.73
CA ALA A 481 -9.66 -12.89 -6.86
C ALA A 481 -8.48 -13.34 -5.96
N ALA A 482 -7.39 -12.58 -5.94
CA ALA A 482 -6.25 -12.86 -5.07
C ALA A 482 -6.60 -12.74 -3.58
N ILE A 483 -7.41 -11.75 -3.19
CA ILE A 483 -7.89 -11.59 -1.82
C ILE A 483 -8.81 -12.75 -1.42
N LEU A 484 -9.72 -13.16 -2.30
CA LEU A 484 -10.60 -14.31 -2.08
C LEU A 484 -9.81 -15.58 -1.85
N ALA A 485 -8.79 -15.86 -2.66
CA ALA A 485 -7.93 -17.02 -2.45
C ALA A 485 -7.28 -17.02 -1.05
N LYS A 486 -6.88 -15.85 -0.52
CA LYS A 486 -6.39 -15.78 0.87
C LYS A 486 -7.53 -15.97 1.88
N ALA A 487 -8.70 -15.34 1.68
CA ALA A 487 -9.84 -15.47 2.58
C ALA A 487 -10.33 -16.93 2.71
N GLU A 488 -10.44 -17.62 1.58
CA GLU A 488 -10.80 -19.04 1.49
C GLU A 488 -9.76 -19.95 2.14
N LYS A 489 -8.45 -19.65 1.99
CA LYS A 489 -7.39 -20.36 2.72
C LYS A 489 -7.61 -20.27 4.23
N TRP A 490 -7.91 -19.07 4.74
CA TRP A 490 -8.18 -18.89 6.16
C TRP A 490 -9.47 -19.59 6.62
N PHE A 491 -10.46 -19.66 5.73
CA PHE A 491 -11.74 -20.28 6.01
C PHE A 491 -11.67 -21.82 6.01
N HIS A 492 -11.18 -22.40 4.91
CA HIS A 492 -11.20 -23.85 4.67
C HIS A 492 -10.04 -24.59 5.32
N LEU A 493 -8.84 -24.00 5.33
CA LEU A 493 -7.63 -24.68 5.81
C LEU A 493 -7.28 -24.30 7.25
N LYS A 494 -7.37 -23.00 7.59
CA LYS A 494 -7.01 -22.52 8.94
C LYS A 494 -8.17 -22.50 9.92
N HIS A 495 -9.40 -22.53 9.42
CA HIS A 495 -10.62 -22.42 10.21
C HIS A 495 -10.63 -21.19 11.15
N ASP A 496 -10.08 -20.07 10.68
CA ASP A 496 -10.04 -18.81 11.42
C ASP A 496 -11.06 -17.81 10.84
N ILE A 497 -12.24 -17.81 11.43
CA ILE A 497 -13.38 -16.98 11.04
C ILE A 497 -13.04 -15.49 11.11
N ASN A 498 -12.26 -15.06 12.11
CA ASN A 498 -11.92 -13.65 12.29
C ASN A 498 -10.95 -13.16 11.21
N TYR A 499 -9.97 -13.98 10.85
CA TYR A 499 -9.06 -13.68 9.75
C TYR A 499 -9.73 -13.78 8.38
N THR A 500 -10.62 -14.74 8.16
CA THR A 500 -11.44 -14.78 6.93
C THR A 500 -12.21 -13.47 6.77
N PHE A 501 -12.88 -13.00 7.82
CA PHE A 501 -13.59 -11.73 7.77
C PHE A 501 -12.65 -10.54 7.50
N LEU A 502 -11.48 -10.48 8.15
CA LEU A 502 -10.49 -9.43 7.89
C LEU A 502 -10.10 -9.38 6.40
N TYR A 503 -9.79 -10.52 5.79
CA TYR A 503 -9.47 -10.58 4.36
C TYR A 503 -10.65 -10.16 3.47
N LEU A 504 -11.88 -10.54 3.81
CA LEU A 504 -13.07 -10.06 3.10
C LEU A 504 -13.18 -8.54 3.12
N THR A 505 -12.84 -7.87 4.23
CA THR A 505 -12.87 -6.40 4.28
C THR A 505 -11.90 -5.73 3.29
N TYR A 506 -10.81 -6.39 2.91
CA TYR A 506 -9.89 -5.89 1.89
C TYR A 506 -10.50 -5.94 0.48
N ALA A 507 -11.37 -6.92 0.19
CA ALA A 507 -12.02 -7.06 -1.10
C ALA A 507 -13.10 -6.00 -1.35
N VAL A 508 -13.77 -5.53 -0.29
CA VAL A 508 -14.94 -4.62 -0.38
C VAL A 508 -14.64 -3.35 -1.17
N ARG A 509 -13.45 -2.76 -0.99
CA ARG A 509 -13.07 -1.55 -1.73
C ARG A 509 -12.92 -1.82 -3.22
N GLU A 510 -12.29 -2.93 -3.60
CA GLU A 510 -12.10 -3.29 -5.01
C GLU A 510 -13.43 -3.68 -5.66
N LEU A 511 -14.30 -4.41 -4.96
CA LEU A 511 -15.68 -4.67 -5.40
C LEU A 511 -16.46 -3.38 -5.62
N ALA A 512 -16.34 -2.41 -4.71
CA ALA A 512 -16.97 -1.11 -4.87
C ALA A 512 -16.42 -0.34 -6.07
N ARG A 513 -15.10 -0.43 -6.35
CA ARG A 513 -14.51 0.14 -7.57
C ARG A 513 -15.09 -0.50 -8.83
N ILE A 514 -15.23 -1.83 -8.86
CA ILE A 514 -15.85 -2.57 -9.96
C ILE A 514 -17.25 -2.04 -10.22
N GLU A 515 -18.11 -2.02 -9.20
CA GLU A 515 -19.51 -1.61 -9.30
C GLU A 515 -19.64 -0.18 -9.86
N VAL A 516 -18.85 0.76 -9.33
CA VAL A 516 -18.86 2.17 -9.75
C VAL A 516 -18.38 2.33 -11.19
N LEU A 517 -17.32 1.63 -11.59
CA LEU A 517 -16.81 1.65 -12.97
C LEU A 517 -17.81 1.04 -13.96
N MET A 518 -18.52 -0.03 -13.57
CA MET A 518 -19.58 -0.62 -14.38
C MET A 518 -20.72 0.36 -14.65
N HIS A 519 -21.01 1.25 -13.70
CA HIS A 519 -21.98 2.34 -13.82
C HIS A 519 -21.44 3.58 -14.55
N ASN A 520 -20.23 3.52 -15.14
CA ASN A 520 -19.55 4.60 -15.85
C ASN A 520 -19.26 5.83 -14.97
N GLU A 521 -19.05 5.61 -13.67
CA GLU A 521 -18.64 6.64 -12.73
C GLU A 521 -17.14 6.49 -12.41
N THR A 522 -16.49 7.59 -12.03
CA THR A 522 -15.12 7.54 -11.48
C THR A 522 -15.19 7.13 -10.00
N PRO A 523 -14.45 6.09 -9.58
CA PRO A 523 -14.28 5.76 -8.18
C PRO A 523 -13.64 6.91 -7.40
N ARG A 524 -14.32 7.39 -6.36
CA ARG A 524 -13.84 8.45 -5.46
C ARG A 524 -13.33 7.86 -4.15
N ARG A 525 -12.80 8.72 -3.26
CA ARG A 525 -12.27 8.33 -1.94
C ARG A 525 -13.23 7.46 -1.11
N LYS A 526 -14.54 7.77 -1.18
CA LYS A 526 -15.62 7.07 -0.47
C LYS A 526 -16.39 6.11 -1.39
N VAL A 527 -15.67 5.36 -2.23
CA VAL A 527 -16.23 4.47 -3.28
C VAL A 527 -17.29 3.49 -2.77
N ILE A 528 -17.16 2.99 -1.53
CA ILE A 528 -18.14 2.05 -0.93
C ILE A 528 -19.54 2.66 -0.89
N TYR A 529 -19.66 3.95 -0.57
CA TYR A 529 -20.96 4.64 -0.55
C TYR A 529 -21.53 4.86 -1.95
N GLN A 530 -20.67 5.08 -2.96
CA GLN A 530 -21.11 5.11 -4.36
C GLN A 530 -21.66 3.74 -4.77
N ALA A 531 -20.96 2.66 -4.44
CA ALA A 531 -21.37 1.30 -4.77
C ALA A 531 -22.66 0.88 -4.03
N LEU A 532 -22.83 1.25 -2.76
CA LEU A 532 -24.07 1.06 -2.01
C LEU A 532 -25.27 1.76 -2.65
N ALA A 533 -25.08 2.91 -3.30
CA ALA A 533 -26.15 3.60 -4.01
C ALA A 533 -26.59 2.86 -5.28
N HIS A 534 -25.67 2.14 -5.93
CA HIS A 534 -25.92 1.37 -7.16
C HIS A 534 -26.46 -0.03 -6.88
N ASN A 535 -25.85 -0.77 -5.94
CA ASN A 535 -26.18 -2.16 -5.64
C ASN A 535 -26.26 -2.45 -4.12
N PRO A 536 -27.26 -1.88 -3.43
CA PRO A 536 -27.37 -2.01 -1.98
C PRO A 536 -27.54 -3.46 -1.52
N SER A 537 -28.26 -4.30 -2.28
CA SER A 537 -28.48 -5.71 -1.90
C SER A 537 -27.19 -6.50 -1.80
N PHE A 538 -26.27 -6.32 -2.75
CA PHE A 538 -24.99 -7.02 -2.75
C PHE A 538 -24.09 -6.51 -1.61
N PHE A 539 -23.86 -5.19 -1.55
CA PHE A 539 -22.96 -4.59 -0.55
C PHE A 539 -23.49 -4.70 0.87
N ASN A 540 -24.81 -4.78 1.08
CA ASN A 540 -25.34 -5.07 2.40
C ASN A 540 -25.00 -6.49 2.84
N ALA A 541 -25.27 -7.49 1.99
CA ALA A 541 -25.04 -8.89 2.32
C ALA A 541 -23.57 -9.23 2.56
N ILE A 542 -22.64 -8.66 1.78
CA ILE A 542 -21.21 -9.00 1.85
C ILE A 542 -20.41 -8.06 2.76
N PHE A 543 -21.01 -6.94 3.21
CA PHE A 543 -20.28 -5.95 3.99
C PHE A 543 -21.10 -5.29 5.11
N THR A 544 -22.07 -4.42 4.84
CA THR A 544 -22.65 -3.59 5.92
C THR A 544 -23.48 -4.39 6.93
N ASP A 545 -24.22 -5.41 6.50
CA ASP A 545 -24.90 -6.33 7.43
C ASP A 545 -23.87 -7.26 8.11
N LEU A 546 -22.80 -7.60 7.38
CA LEU A 546 -21.75 -8.48 7.86
C LEU A 546 -20.94 -7.83 8.99
N ILE A 547 -20.58 -6.55 8.89
CA ILE A 547 -19.72 -5.92 9.89
C ILE A 547 -20.36 -5.84 11.28
N ASP A 548 -21.69 -5.67 11.35
CA ASP A 548 -22.42 -5.42 12.60
C ASP A 548 -22.90 -6.69 13.32
N THR A 549 -22.64 -7.86 12.74
CA THR A 549 -23.07 -9.15 13.29
C THR A 549 -21.90 -9.96 13.84
N GLN A 550 -22.20 -10.90 14.75
CA GLN A 550 -21.21 -11.89 15.18
C GLN A 550 -20.83 -12.77 13.98
N LYS A 551 -19.54 -13.01 13.79
CA LYS A 551 -19.04 -13.81 12.67
C LYS A 551 -19.17 -15.29 12.99
N ASP A 552 -19.72 -16.04 12.05
CA ASP A 552 -19.78 -17.48 12.08
C ASP A 552 -19.45 -18.09 10.71
N GLU A 553 -19.31 -19.41 10.69
CA GLU A 553 -18.93 -20.16 9.49
C GLU A 553 -19.97 -20.04 8.36
N THR A 554 -21.26 -19.99 8.68
CA THR A 554 -22.33 -19.93 7.68
C THR A 554 -22.35 -18.57 7.00
N ILE A 555 -22.33 -17.49 7.79
CA ILE A 555 -22.37 -16.12 7.25
C ILE A 555 -21.15 -15.84 6.37
N LEU A 556 -19.95 -16.27 6.78
CA LEU A 556 -18.74 -16.04 5.98
C LEU A 556 -18.69 -16.91 4.72
N ARG A 557 -19.21 -18.14 4.77
CA ARG A 557 -19.38 -18.98 3.59
C ARG A 557 -20.29 -18.31 2.56
N ASP A 558 -21.46 -17.87 3.01
CA ASP A 558 -22.42 -17.17 2.15
C ASP A 558 -21.81 -15.91 1.52
N ALA A 559 -21.01 -15.16 2.29
CA ALA A 559 -20.31 -13.98 1.77
C ALA A 559 -19.26 -14.34 0.70
N LEU A 560 -18.45 -15.36 0.95
CA LEU A 560 -17.45 -15.86 -0.02
C LEU A 560 -18.12 -16.30 -1.33
N GLU A 561 -19.15 -17.14 -1.23
CA GLU A 561 -19.89 -17.65 -2.39
C GLU A 561 -20.56 -16.53 -3.19
N ARG A 562 -21.11 -15.51 -2.51
CA ARG A 562 -21.71 -14.34 -3.19
C ARG A 562 -20.70 -13.51 -3.95
N ILE A 563 -19.52 -13.29 -3.38
CA ILE A 563 -18.48 -12.50 -4.06
C ILE A 563 -17.93 -13.27 -5.25
N ASP A 564 -17.70 -14.56 -5.10
CA ASP A 564 -17.23 -15.44 -6.17
C ASP A 564 -18.23 -15.48 -7.34
N ALA A 565 -19.52 -15.70 -7.05
CA ALA A 565 -20.59 -15.64 -8.05
C ALA A 565 -20.70 -14.26 -8.72
N TYR A 566 -20.51 -13.17 -7.97
CA TYR A 566 -20.51 -11.82 -8.56
C TYR A 566 -19.38 -11.63 -9.58
N LEU A 567 -18.18 -12.19 -9.34
CA LEU A 567 -17.09 -12.13 -10.32
C LEU A 567 -17.40 -12.99 -11.56
N GLU A 568 -17.97 -14.18 -11.37
CA GLU A 568 -18.38 -15.07 -12.47
C GLU A 568 -19.46 -14.42 -13.36
N ASP A 569 -20.54 -13.92 -12.76
CA ASP A 569 -21.65 -13.26 -13.47
C ASP A 569 -21.19 -12.11 -14.38
N HIS A 570 -20.07 -11.47 -14.03
CA HIS A 570 -19.54 -10.31 -14.74
C HIS A 570 -18.22 -10.58 -15.49
N LEU A 571 -17.74 -11.82 -15.52
CA LEU A 571 -16.38 -12.17 -15.97
C LEU A 571 -16.05 -11.61 -17.36
N GLN A 572 -17.01 -11.66 -18.29
CA GLN A 572 -16.85 -11.20 -19.68
C GLN A 572 -16.57 -9.70 -19.76
N THR A 573 -17.12 -8.92 -18.82
CA THR A 573 -16.89 -7.47 -18.76
C THR A 573 -15.61 -7.14 -18.00
N LEU A 574 -15.36 -7.85 -16.90
CA LEU A 574 -14.21 -7.63 -16.02
C LEU A 574 -12.88 -7.96 -16.71
N PHE A 575 -12.83 -9.11 -17.37
CA PHE A 575 -11.63 -9.62 -18.02
C PHE A 575 -11.61 -9.38 -19.53
N LYS A 576 -12.50 -8.53 -20.04
CA LYS A 576 -12.65 -8.23 -21.47
C LYS A 576 -11.33 -8.05 -22.23
N PRO A 577 -10.36 -7.22 -21.77
CA PRO A 577 -9.11 -7.03 -22.52
C PRO A 577 -8.35 -8.33 -22.74
N LEU A 578 -8.30 -9.19 -21.72
CA LEU A 578 -7.60 -10.47 -21.77
C LEU A 578 -8.35 -11.47 -22.67
N LEU A 579 -9.66 -11.62 -22.47
CA LEU A 579 -10.48 -12.57 -23.23
C LEU A 579 -10.53 -12.21 -24.71
N ASP A 580 -10.73 -10.92 -25.04
CA ASP A 580 -10.71 -10.44 -26.42
C ASP A 580 -9.35 -10.76 -27.08
N PHE A 581 -8.23 -10.53 -26.37
CA PHE A 581 -6.90 -10.82 -26.92
C PHE A 581 -6.69 -12.32 -27.19
N LEU A 582 -7.09 -13.18 -26.26
CA LEU A 582 -6.97 -14.63 -26.43
C LEU A 582 -7.88 -15.14 -27.56
N GLU A 583 -9.13 -14.66 -27.62
CA GLU A 583 -10.07 -15.00 -28.70
C GLU A 583 -9.55 -14.54 -30.07
N GLU A 584 -9.10 -13.29 -30.19
CA GLU A 584 -8.54 -12.74 -31.43
C GLU A 584 -7.28 -13.49 -31.89
N SER A 585 -6.52 -14.02 -30.94
CA SER A 585 -5.30 -14.77 -31.25
C SER A 585 -5.58 -16.12 -31.89
N GLY A 586 -6.69 -16.79 -31.51
CA GLY A 586 -7.12 -18.08 -32.03
C GLY A 586 -6.19 -19.26 -31.73
N GLU A 587 -5.15 -19.06 -30.92
CA GLU A 587 -4.15 -20.07 -30.54
C GLU A 587 -3.64 -19.80 -29.12
N GLU A 588 -2.86 -20.72 -28.55
CA GLU A 588 -2.29 -20.54 -27.21
C GLU A 588 -1.35 -19.31 -27.18
N ARG A 589 -1.43 -18.52 -26.10
CA ARG A 589 -0.55 -17.37 -25.86
C ARG A 589 0.14 -17.47 -24.53
N THR A 590 1.45 -17.31 -24.53
CA THR A 590 2.24 -17.30 -23.29
C THR A 590 1.89 -16.07 -22.44
N ILE A 591 2.09 -16.14 -21.14
CA ILE A 591 1.98 -14.96 -20.27
C ILE A 591 2.93 -13.83 -20.74
N THR A 592 4.08 -14.20 -21.29
CA THR A 592 5.00 -13.27 -21.96
C THR A 592 4.37 -12.57 -23.15
N ASP A 593 3.66 -13.29 -24.03
CA ASP A 593 2.98 -12.70 -25.18
C ASP A 593 1.92 -11.71 -24.73
N ILE A 594 1.17 -12.05 -23.67
CA ILE A 594 0.14 -11.18 -23.08
C ILE A 594 0.78 -9.87 -22.60
N TYR A 595 1.78 -9.92 -21.72
CA TYR A 595 2.44 -8.69 -21.24
C TYR A 595 3.10 -7.89 -22.37
N THR A 596 3.67 -8.59 -23.37
CA THR A 596 4.26 -7.94 -24.54
C THR A 596 3.21 -7.19 -25.37
N HIS A 597 2.02 -7.76 -25.55
CA HIS A 597 0.92 -7.14 -26.29
C HIS A 597 0.41 -5.87 -25.61
N PHE A 598 0.16 -5.92 -24.30
CA PHE A 598 -0.38 -4.79 -23.54
C PHE A 598 0.69 -3.75 -23.15
N GLY A 599 1.97 -4.11 -23.26
CA GLY A 599 3.11 -3.22 -23.12
C GLY A 599 3.22 -2.63 -21.73
N SER A 600 3.35 -1.31 -21.65
CA SER A 600 3.57 -0.61 -20.37
C SER A 600 2.31 -0.45 -19.51
N ARG A 601 1.20 -1.11 -19.83
CA ARG A 601 0.02 -1.09 -18.97
C ARG A 601 0.30 -2.02 -17.79
N GLN A 602 0.27 -1.47 -16.57
CA GLN A 602 0.42 -2.24 -15.34
C GLN A 602 -0.88 -3.00 -15.05
N LEU A 603 -1.06 -4.14 -15.73
CA LEU A 603 -2.24 -4.98 -15.61
C LEU A 603 -1.88 -6.28 -14.89
N ALA A 604 -2.71 -6.71 -13.94
CA ALA A 604 -2.49 -7.90 -13.12
C ALA A 604 -2.91 -9.18 -13.86
N PHE A 605 -2.28 -9.44 -15.02
CA PHE A 605 -2.66 -10.57 -15.88
C PHE A 605 -2.39 -11.92 -15.25
N GLU A 606 -1.34 -12.06 -14.45
CA GLU A 606 -1.05 -13.35 -13.79
C GLU A 606 -2.18 -13.75 -12.86
N LEU A 607 -2.55 -12.90 -11.92
CA LEU A 607 -3.67 -13.13 -11.01
C LEU A 607 -5.00 -13.37 -11.76
N ALA A 608 -5.24 -12.64 -12.86
CA ALA A 608 -6.44 -12.83 -13.68
C ALA A 608 -6.45 -14.20 -14.37
N CYS A 609 -5.36 -14.58 -15.04
CA CYS A 609 -5.25 -15.85 -15.74
C CYS A 609 -5.33 -17.03 -14.77
N GLU A 610 -4.69 -16.95 -13.61
CA GLU A 610 -4.75 -18.00 -12.59
C GLU A 610 -6.16 -18.26 -12.11
N TRP A 611 -6.91 -17.20 -11.79
CA TRP A 611 -8.31 -17.34 -11.38
C TRP A 611 -9.18 -17.89 -12.52
N LEU A 612 -9.03 -17.37 -13.74
CA LEU A 612 -9.80 -17.87 -14.90
C LEU A 612 -9.49 -19.33 -15.23
N ALA A 613 -8.24 -19.78 -15.07
CA ALA A 613 -7.84 -21.16 -15.27
C ALA A 613 -8.42 -22.06 -14.16
N GLN A 614 -8.42 -21.60 -12.90
CA GLN A 614 -9.07 -22.31 -11.79
C GLN A 614 -10.59 -22.43 -11.99
N LYS A 615 -11.21 -21.47 -12.67
CA LYS A 615 -12.62 -21.50 -13.07
C LYS A 615 -12.89 -22.27 -14.36
N GLU A 616 -11.86 -22.88 -14.96
CA GLU A 616 -11.94 -23.62 -16.22
C GLU A 616 -12.49 -22.78 -17.40
N ILE A 617 -12.40 -21.45 -17.30
CA ILE A 617 -12.81 -20.50 -18.34
C ILE A 617 -11.76 -20.42 -19.45
N ILE A 618 -10.49 -20.48 -19.07
CA ILE A 618 -9.35 -20.58 -19.98
C ILE A 618 -8.58 -21.87 -19.70
N GLU A 619 -8.01 -22.46 -20.74
CA GLU A 619 -7.12 -23.61 -20.61
C GLU A 619 -5.69 -23.15 -20.35
N GLN A 620 -5.01 -23.79 -19.40
CA GLN A 620 -3.61 -23.53 -19.07
C GLN A 620 -2.71 -24.65 -19.63
N PHE A 621 -1.68 -24.24 -20.35
CA PHE A 621 -0.60 -25.06 -20.91
C PHE A 621 0.75 -24.57 -20.41
N SER A 622 1.81 -25.31 -20.74
CA SER A 622 3.20 -24.93 -20.47
C SER A 622 3.95 -24.67 -21.78
N ALA A 623 4.71 -23.59 -21.84
CA ALA A 623 5.58 -23.26 -22.97
C ALA A 623 7.02 -22.98 -22.50
N PRO A 624 8.04 -23.34 -23.28
CA PRO A 624 9.43 -23.16 -22.86
C PRO A 624 9.87 -21.70 -22.97
N ILE A 625 10.39 -21.16 -21.87
CA ILE A 625 11.02 -19.83 -21.80
C ILE A 625 12.48 -19.93 -21.35
N ARG A 626 13.31 -18.99 -21.84
CA ARG A 626 14.68 -18.81 -21.36
C ARG A 626 14.80 -17.57 -20.49
N LEU A 627 15.43 -17.74 -19.33
CA LEU A 627 15.72 -16.67 -18.38
C LEU A 627 16.56 -15.55 -19.02
N THR A 628 17.53 -15.92 -19.86
CA THR A 628 18.37 -14.99 -20.62
C THR A 628 18.52 -15.46 -22.07
N LYS A 629 19.00 -14.57 -22.96
CA LYS A 629 19.32 -14.96 -24.34
C LYS A 629 20.43 -16.02 -24.43
N ASP A 630 21.30 -16.06 -23.42
CA ASP A 630 22.47 -16.95 -23.37
C ASP A 630 22.23 -18.24 -22.58
N SER A 631 21.07 -18.36 -21.93
CA SER A 631 20.65 -19.52 -21.16
C SER A 631 20.63 -20.77 -22.04
N GLN A 632 21.25 -21.85 -21.55
CA GLN A 632 21.33 -23.13 -22.24
C GLN A 632 20.18 -24.08 -21.87
N THR A 633 19.43 -23.74 -20.81
CA THR A 633 18.23 -24.44 -20.37
C THR A 633 17.01 -23.54 -20.55
N SER A 634 15.85 -24.18 -20.67
CA SER A 634 14.55 -23.53 -20.55
C SER A 634 13.87 -23.97 -19.26
N VAL A 635 13.04 -23.08 -18.74
CA VAL A 635 11.98 -23.39 -17.77
C VAL A 635 10.64 -23.27 -18.49
N GLU A 636 9.55 -23.67 -17.84
CA GLU A 636 8.23 -23.59 -18.44
C GLU A 636 7.47 -22.37 -17.90
N GLU A 637 6.92 -21.54 -18.78
CA GLU A 637 5.96 -20.48 -18.45
C GLU A 637 4.53 -20.93 -18.76
N PRO A 638 3.52 -20.37 -18.10
CA PRO A 638 2.14 -20.67 -18.45
C PRO A 638 1.76 -20.04 -19.79
N ALA A 639 1.02 -20.81 -20.59
CA ALA A 639 0.36 -20.35 -21.81
C ALA A 639 -1.14 -20.60 -21.69
N TYR A 640 -1.94 -19.71 -22.25
CA TYR A 640 -3.38 -19.72 -22.07
C TYR A 640 -4.10 -19.75 -23.42
N TYR A 641 -5.20 -20.48 -23.46
CA TYR A 641 -6.10 -20.54 -24.60
C TYR A 641 -7.54 -20.28 -24.13
N PHE A 642 -8.29 -19.56 -24.96
CA PHE A 642 -9.71 -19.26 -24.72
C PHE A 642 -10.52 -19.60 -25.96
N ASP A 643 -11.49 -20.52 -25.81
CA ASP A 643 -12.49 -20.81 -26.84
C ASP A 643 -13.82 -20.17 -26.45
N ALA A 644 -14.18 -19.08 -27.14
CA ALA A 644 -15.45 -18.39 -26.94
C ALA A 644 -16.69 -19.25 -27.26
N ASN A 645 -16.53 -20.38 -27.96
CA ASN A 645 -17.61 -21.33 -28.24
C ASN A 645 -17.65 -22.50 -27.26
N ASN A 646 -16.81 -22.49 -26.22
CA ASN A 646 -16.81 -23.54 -25.23
C ASN A 646 -18.22 -23.63 -24.57
N PRO A 647 -18.94 -24.75 -24.74
CA PRO A 647 -20.33 -24.87 -24.32
C PRO A 647 -20.51 -24.78 -22.80
N PHE A 648 -19.42 -24.93 -22.02
CA PHE A 648 -19.44 -24.80 -20.57
C PHE A 648 -19.38 -23.34 -20.08
N LEU A 649 -19.18 -22.37 -20.98
CA LEU A 649 -19.13 -20.93 -20.65
C LEU A 649 -20.50 -20.26 -20.49
N PHE A 650 -21.58 -20.84 -21.02
CA PHE A 650 -22.91 -20.20 -21.12
C PHE A 650 -24.04 -20.95 -20.41
N ASP A 651 -23.73 -22.05 -19.74
CA ASP A 651 -24.69 -22.87 -18.95
C ASP A 651 -24.53 -22.66 -17.42
N MET A 652 -23.79 -21.64 -16.98
CA MET A 652 -23.65 -21.25 -15.56
C MET A 652 -24.58 -20.09 -15.17
#